data_AF-A0A9Q4EPF1-F1
#
_entry.id   AF-A0A9Q4EPF1-F1
#
_cell.length_a   1.000
_cell.length_b   1.000
_cell.length_c   1.000
_cell.angle_alpha   90.00
_cell.angle_beta   90.00
_cell.angle_gamma   90.00
#
_symmetry.space_group_name_H-M   'P 1'
#
loop_
_entity.id
_entity.type
_entity.pdbx_description
1 polymer ?
#
loop_
_entity_poly.entity_id
_entity_poly.type
_entity_poly.pdbx_seq_one_letter_code
_entity_poly.pdbx_strand_id
1 'polypeptide(L)'
;MSKNQTVQSIVKTISIEEVNRNPLQRMITNQLKVSGVSKLRKQELVDIAKGLGVEAVQMIKSENNKGVEVMSYRPVFKQVEVNREGKKVKTTKEAFAVLASKSDTIVADVSSVMAKGVKLINICKTPEKYLELSHVAVMKKFASEFNPYYVTVPTREMALVWVSDLSSATMEDINGSKEVVIKPRLELRAQNHLIDALCKRYVFITRNEVTGEIEVLDKNKAKDLSEQGVKVDRVRDMRYIVSMDYNLPILQGENQLTREQKFLQTRAIINGVFFEFNGVMLNAEYFMASASERRTVMGTHIVGLDAVEALHTLGMDFRQFAKYNGVKYTLDMIKAPTRFGLASTSSVPSSLIKIGNQIEEYENGEYAIVGGTHTMKIVDDIYSYVRTGKYMAFDAAQDKFIVLDASEVPFKRNVTDGLIFADATVQFALNAEFGKLISAEQVRITPATKGLVVFVPGLKDMVGHDLLAFESATKGNYKTLLRTNPDFNIEFRIAIFGKNAKDDKKKVNIPYQMIQTMFDQSHVDALKEKLDIEIEEAFRVYDSPEKLSEYLGTKTIEMYEGVSDDELSEEQREQIDNTLVSLFTNFFYTGEFIMDDPYFKKRLLDIIENMIKAWTRGALPIEGHYRFMVTDVYAVMEAYRMGSYAKKYGYDSKFIDDKGDVIVPPHVGLAAGHVVMVDDQDKDFVAEQDIIFNRNPKISTKETAKARGTVTKEYVEARKKYSFAFNNLVFFSCHDFNVVKQGGADFDGDKCHATTDSVVVEAYKELPALLDLTYIDGEFVEGCPWQPKTKAEFDFFGSKYRSDVIVNGMPFNDEFKVTFTDEDYNLDFARKMHELSKVFVLRSLEPNQIGQLTNYATQILSAISRLQWSLANGVDVDSKPLTDQMRKLYEDEISLMDVMVDKLRLAQGWEIDRPKHGGAFWQYFNLKFVEDADYYPTFATYTYVSPKGQEITRYAPLEWHKSARSAKSLELKDGLVFPSLMQQLRSHVLLMFTAKVKARFNQLNPSSDSNNLIYRFAPVANVNDHGMVEAVLKMITPIFKEYGQAQVEIMNVRSRFEEQRELMNFTGKHEAEVYNRRMKHEINRLMDKAVRTAQSKVKALPFDEASIAYIAYAKKYRDYRPEKAVSPASGLSFPWIVCRDGMLELVARVSGKSTQHVRLDKVEAAPVKIRFRSFEMAAEKVALKFKSATQAAVWYHVDEMTGNYLPFVYVGKERIGTLVEESAYYFTGSEKFAFQFESFELSSTGKSASAILNNIERF
;
A
#
# COMPACT_ATOMS: atom_id res chain seq x y z
N MET A 1 25.76 -40.05 19.58
CA MET A 1 26.01 -40.80 20.83
C MET A 1 26.18 -39.83 21.99
N SER A 2 25.68 -40.24 23.14
CA SER A 2 25.47 -39.62 24.45
C SER A 2 26.51 -38.66 25.12
N LYS A 3 25.95 -37.84 26.01
CA LYS A 3 26.27 -37.61 27.46
C LYS A 3 27.17 -36.43 27.90
N ASN A 4 26.54 -35.61 28.76
CA ASN A 4 26.99 -34.92 29.98
C ASN A 4 28.26 -34.06 29.95
N GLN A 5 28.09 -32.76 30.21
CA GLN A 5 29.02 -32.01 31.06
C GLN A 5 28.30 -30.94 31.90
N THR A 6 28.58 -31.02 33.19
CA THR A 6 28.07 -30.28 34.34
C THR A 6 28.56 -28.83 34.32
N VAL A 7 27.66 -27.84 34.43
CA VAL A 7 28.06 -26.45 34.68
C VAL A 7 28.28 -26.27 36.19
N GLN A 8 29.54 -26.10 36.60
CA GLN A 8 29.90 -25.64 37.93
C GLN A 8 29.50 -24.16 38.10
N SER A 9 28.57 -23.88 39.02
CA SER A 9 28.31 -22.51 39.47
C SER A 9 29.39 -22.07 40.46
N ILE A 10 30.26 -21.14 40.06
CA ILE A 10 31.21 -20.48 40.97
C ILE A 10 30.40 -19.48 41.83
N VAL A 11 30.27 -19.75 43.13
CA VAL A 11 29.71 -18.82 44.12
C VAL A 11 30.83 -17.93 44.64
N LYS A 12 30.79 -16.62 44.35
CA LYS A 12 31.74 -15.61 44.85
C LYS A 12 31.31 -15.09 46.22
N THR A 13 32.22 -15.04 47.19
CA THR A 13 32.00 -14.44 48.52
C THR A 13 32.44 -12.97 48.52
N ILE A 14 31.66 -12.06 49.10
CA ILE A 14 31.93 -10.60 49.15
C ILE A 14 32.04 -10.13 50.62
N SER A 15 32.97 -9.22 50.91
CA SER A 15 33.18 -8.60 52.25
C SER A 15 32.17 -7.47 52.52
N ILE A 16 31.77 -7.28 53.79
CA ILE A 16 30.76 -6.26 54.20
C ILE A 16 31.25 -4.81 54.03
N GLU A 17 32.56 -4.60 54.05
CA GLU A 17 33.15 -3.25 53.97
C GLU A 17 33.05 -2.63 52.55
N GLU A 18 32.65 -3.42 51.55
CA GLU A 18 32.60 -3.02 50.13
C GLU A 18 31.16 -2.86 49.57
N VAL A 19 30.14 -2.85 50.43
CA VAL A 19 28.74 -2.90 49.98
C VAL A 19 28.19 -1.51 49.64
N ASN A 20 28.14 -1.16 48.35
CA ASN A 20 27.34 -0.04 47.83
C ASN A 20 26.01 -0.56 47.18
N ARG A 21 25.16 0.36 46.67
CA ARG A 21 23.76 0.07 46.24
C ARG A 21 23.66 -1.05 45.18
N ASN A 22 24.59 -1.12 44.24
CA ASN A 22 24.58 -2.08 43.11
C ASN A 22 24.92 -3.54 43.51
N PRO A 23 25.98 -3.82 44.29
CA PRO A 23 26.25 -5.13 44.89
C PRO A 23 25.12 -5.64 45.79
N LEU A 24 24.48 -4.77 46.57
CA LEU A 24 23.34 -5.13 47.41
C LEU A 24 22.13 -5.57 46.56
N GLN A 25 21.88 -4.87 45.45
CA GLN A 25 20.83 -5.19 44.49
C GLN A 25 21.06 -6.54 43.78
N ARG A 26 22.33 -6.87 43.45
CA ARG A 26 22.74 -8.19 42.93
C ARG A 26 22.67 -9.31 43.98
N MET A 27 22.94 -9.01 45.26
CA MET A 27 22.80 -9.94 46.39
C MET A 27 21.35 -10.39 46.58
N ILE A 28 20.42 -9.45 46.44
CA ILE A 28 18.98 -9.65 46.61
C ILE A 28 18.38 -10.51 45.47
N THR A 29 18.94 -10.45 44.26
CA THR A 29 18.42 -11.15 43.07
C THR A 29 19.02 -12.54 42.84
N ASN A 30 20.25 -12.83 43.26
CA ASN A 30 20.99 -14.05 42.82
C ASN A 30 21.51 -14.98 43.93
N GLN A 31 20.96 -14.94 45.16
CA GLN A 31 21.31 -15.83 46.29
C GLN A 31 22.83 -16.03 46.53
N LEU A 32 23.54 -14.99 46.97
CA LEU A 32 24.95 -15.10 47.38
C LEU A 32 25.08 -15.37 48.90
N LYS A 33 26.08 -16.16 49.30
CA LYS A 33 26.42 -16.44 50.72
C LYS A 33 27.42 -15.40 51.24
N VAL A 34 27.12 -14.77 52.37
CA VAL A 34 27.98 -13.75 53.01
C VAL A 34 28.57 -14.33 54.30
N SER A 35 29.89 -14.21 54.48
CA SER A 35 30.56 -14.50 55.76
C SER A 35 30.83 -13.20 56.53
N GLY A 36 30.44 -13.13 57.81
CA GLY A 36 30.78 -12.00 58.69
C GLY A 36 29.62 -11.10 59.13
N VAL A 37 28.37 -11.55 59.11
CA VAL A 37 27.19 -10.73 59.48
C VAL A 37 26.82 -10.86 60.97
N SER A 38 27.77 -10.71 61.89
CA SER A 38 27.47 -10.73 63.33
C SER A 38 27.13 -9.35 63.92
N LYS A 39 27.18 -8.26 63.13
CA LYS A 39 27.08 -6.88 63.65
C LYS A 39 26.00 -5.97 63.05
N LEU A 40 25.27 -6.37 62.02
CA LEU A 40 24.12 -5.58 61.51
C LEU A 40 22.81 -6.08 62.11
N ARG A 41 21.98 -5.19 62.64
CA ARG A 41 20.66 -5.55 63.17
C ARG A 41 19.69 -5.76 62.00
N LYS A 42 18.78 -6.73 62.12
CA LYS A 42 17.71 -7.05 61.14
C LYS A 42 16.99 -5.79 60.61
N GLN A 43 16.85 -4.77 61.47
CA GLN A 43 16.21 -3.51 61.15
C GLN A 43 16.99 -2.65 60.14
N GLU A 44 18.32 -2.61 60.23
CA GLU A 44 19.18 -1.80 59.34
C GLU A 44 19.18 -2.36 57.90
N LEU A 45 19.14 -3.68 57.75
CA LEU A 45 18.96 -4.36 56.45
C LEU A 45 17.58 -4.09 55.84
N VAL A 46 16.53 -4.05 56.65
CA VAL A 46 15.16 -3.72 56.21
C VAL A 46 15.09 -2.27 55.75
N ASP A 47 15.72 -1.34 56.47
CA ASP A 47 15.67 0.09 56.14
C ASP A 47 16.46 0.44 54.86
N ILE A 48 17.58 -0.25 54.59
CA ILE A 48 18.29 -0.14 53.30
C ILE A 48 17.48 -0.77 52.16
N ALA A 49 16.78 -1.88 52.42
CA ALA A 49 16.02 -2.61 51.41
C ALA A 49 14.64 -1.98 51.09
N LYS A 50 14.07 -1.16 51.99
CA LYS A 50 12.86 -0.37 51.74
C LYS A 50 13.00 0.58 50.55
N GLY A 51 14.20 1.13 50.32
CA GLY A 51 14.52 1.96 49.14
C GLY A 51 14.55 1.21 47.80
N LEU A 52 14.32 -0.12 47.82
CA LEU A 52 14.31 -1.03 46.67
C LEU A 52 13.04 -1.90 46.60
N GLY A 53 11.97 -1.55 47.34
CA GLY A 53 10.68 -2.25 47.29
C GLY A 53 10.56 -3.51 48.17
N VAL A 54 11.49 -3.73 49.11
CA VAL A 54 11.44 -4.85 50.07
C VAL A 54 10.66 -4.47 51.34
N GLU A 55 9.62 -5.23 51.68
CA GLU A 55 8.75 -4.98 52.85
C GLU A 55 9.31 -5.59 54.15
N ALA A 56 9.91 -6.77 54.07
CA ALA A 56 10.57 -7.43 55.20
C ALA A 56 11.75 -8.28 54.75
N VAL A 57 12.65 -8.67 55.66
CA VAL A 57 13.73 -9.64 55.39
C VAL A 57 13.61 -10.80 56.37
N GLN A 58 13.45 -12.01 55.83
CA GLN A 58 13.36 -13.24 56.60
C GLN A 58 14.75 -13.84 56.80
N MET A 59 15.06 -14.25 58.03
CA MET A 59 16.36 -14.77 58.40
C MET A 59 16.29 -16.29 58.45
N ILE A 60 17.17 -16.95 57.70
CA ILE A 60 17.21 -18.42 57.57
C ILE A 60 18.58 -18.89 58.08
N LYS A 61 18.55 -19.65 59.18
CA LYS A 61 19.72 -20.34 59.73
C LYS A 61 19.92 -21.66 58.99
N SER A 62 21.15 -21.91 58.53
CA SER A 62 21.51 -23.15 57.84
C SER A 62 22.96 -23.51 58.18
N GLU A 63 23.27 -24.80 58.39
CA GLU A 63 24.67 -25.24 58.50
C GLU A 63 25.25 -25.51 57.11
N ASN A 64 26.50 -25.12 56.89
CA ASN A 64 27.22 -25.51 55.68
C ASN A 64 27.84 -26.91 55.82
N ASN A 65 28.40 -27.42 54.72
CA ASN A 65 29.01 -28.76 54.61
C ASN A 65 30.24 -28.98 55.53
N LYS A 66 30.60 -28.01 56.37
CA LYS A 66 31.67 -28.07 57.38
C LYS A 66 31.16 -27.89 58.82
N GLY A 67 29.85 -27.94 59.05
CA GLY A 67 29.24 -27.84 60.40
C GLY A 67 29.30 -26.44 61.01
N VAL A 68 29.43 -25.40 60.18
CA VAL A 68 29.43 -23.99 60.63
C VAL A 68 28.05 -23.40 60.36
N GLU A 69 27.46 -22.77 61.39
CA GLU A 69 26.18 -22.07 61.30
C GLU A 69 26.32 -20.85 60.36
N VAL A 70 25.59 -20.88 59.25
CA VAL A 70 25.55 -19.83 58.23
C VAL A 70 24.16 -19.18 58.23
N MET A 71 24.15 -17.87 58.40
CA MET A 71 22.96 -17.04 58.37
C MET A 71 22.73 -16.54 56.94
N SER A 72 21.58 -16.84 56.36
CA SER A 72 21.15 -16.34 55.06
C SER A 72 19.90 -15.47 55.21
N TYR A 73 19.80 -14.43 54.37
CA TYR A 73 18.72 -13.44 54.44
C TYR A 73 17.91 -13.50 53.15
N ARG A 74 16.60 -13.70 53.28
CA ARG A 74 15.66 -13.76 52.17
C ARG A 74 14.75 -12.52 52.19
N PRO A 75 14.84 -11.61 51.21
CA PRO A 75 13.96 -10.45 51.14
C PRO A 75 12.53 -10.89 50.78
N VAL A 76 11.56 -10.28 51.45
CA VAL A 76 10.12 -10.34 51.19
C VAL A 76 9.76 -9.00 50.57
N PHE A 77 9.55 -9.00 49.26
CA PHE A 77 9.18 -7.80 48.53
C PHE A 77 7.76 -7.38 48.92
N LYS A 78 7.51 -6.06 48.96
CA LYS A 78 6.14 -5.58 48.93
C LYS A 78 5.53 -6.21 47.67
N GLN A 79 4.37 -6.83 47.77
CA GLN A 79 3.57 -7.05 46.57
C GLN A 79 3.21 -5.64 46.07
N VAL A 80 4.11 -5.06 45.28
CA VAL A 80 3.67 -4.18 44.22
C VAL A 80 2.72 -5.09 43.46
N GLU A 81 1.43 -4.78 43.48
CA GLU A 81 0.60 -5.10 42.33
C GLU A 81 1.36 -4.47 41.16
N VAL A 82 2.31 -5.23 40.61
CA VAL A 82 2.63 -5.12 39.20
C VAL A 82 1.24 -5.24 38.63
N ASN A 83 0.69 -4.11 38.18
CA ASN A 83 -0.39 -4.12 37.22
C ASN A 83 0.13 -5.10 36.18
N ARG A 84 -0.30 -6.36 36.28
CA ARG A 84 -0.07 -7.33 35.23
C ARG A 84 -0.64 -6.58 34.07
N GLU A 85 0.20 -6.15 33.13
CA GLU A 85 -0.30 -5.66 31.86
C GLU A 85 -1.25 -6.76 31.41
N GLY A 86 -2.54 -6.47 31.52
CA GLY A 86 -3.56 -7.45 31.22
C GLY A 86 -3.28 -7.92 29.81
N LYS A 87 -3.49 -9.21 29.54
CA LYS A 87 -3.27 -9.76 28.20
C LYS A 87 -3.95 -8.84 27.20
N LYS A 88 -3.19 -8.30 26.24
CA LYS A 88 -3.72 -7.39 25.24
C LYS A 88 -4.85 -8.08 24.47
N VAL A 89 -5.97 -7.39 24.33
CA VAL A 89 -7.05 -7.79 23.44
C VAL A 89 -7.11 -6.77 22.33
N LYS A 90 -6.87 -7.21 21.08
CA LYS A 90 -6.63 -6.31 19.94
C LYS A 90 -7.90 -5.92 19.20
N THR A 91 -8.99 -6.68 19.39
CA THR A 91 -10.24 -6.47 18.66
C THR A 91 -11.47 -6.68 19.56
N THR A 92 -12.59 -6.03 19.20
CA THR A 92 -13.88 -6.24 19.87
C THR A 92 -14.31 -7.71 19.81
N LYS A 93 -14.06 -8.38 18.68
CA LYS A 93 -14.38 -9.80 18.46
C LYS A 93 -13.64 -10.71 19.44
N GLU A 94 -12.35 -10.48 19.65
CA GLU A 94 -11.56 -11.20 20.66
C GLU A 94 -12.09 -10.93 22.08
N ALA A 95 -12.41 -9.67 22.39
CA ALA A 95 -12.94 -9.30 23.71
C ALA A 95 -14.28 -10.01 23.99
N PHE A 96 -15.19 -10.00 23.02
CA PHE A 96 -16.49 -10.65 23.13
C PHE A 96 -16.36 -12.17 23.24
N ALA A 97 -15.42 -12.79 22.52
CA ALA A 97 -15.15 -14.22 22.68
C ALA A 97 -14.66 -14.58 24.09
N VAL A 98 -13.80 -13.74 24.69
CA VAL A 98 -13.34 -13.93 26.08
C VAL A 98 -14.47 -13.72 27.07
N LEU A 99 -15.27 -12.66 26.91
CA LEU A 99 -16.40 -12.35 27.78
C LEU A 99 -17.49 -13.44 27.71
N ALA A 100 -17.83 -13.92 26.52
CA ALA A 100 -18.80 -15.01 26.29
C ALA A 100 -18.40 -16.28 27.06
N SER A 101 -17.11 -16.61 27.13
CA SER A 101 -16.61 -17.76 27.91
C SER A 101 -16.87 -17.66 29.42
N LYS A 102 -17.20 -16.46 29.92
CA LYS A 102 -17.55 -16.19 31.32
C LYS A 102 -19.06 -16.06 31.52
N SER A 103 -19.76 -15.41 30.58
CA SER A 103 -21.21 -15.28 30.54
C SER A 103 -21.63 -14.77 29.15
N ASP A 104 -22.65 -15.36 28.53
CA ASP A 104 -23.18 -14.85 27.26
C ASP A 104 -24.02 -13.58 27.45
N THR A 105 -24.64 -13.39 28.63
CA THR A 105 -25.51 -12.23 28.91
C THR A 105 -24.70 -10.94 29.06
N ILE A 106 -23.47 -11.01 29.58
CA ILE A 106 -22.60 -9.81 29.69
C ILE A 106 -22.20 -9.27 28.31
N VAL A 107 -22.06 -10.13 27.30
CA VAL A 107 -21.71 -9.69 25.94
C VAL A 107 -22.85 -8.88 25.35
N ALA A 108 -24.11 -9.28 25.59
CA ALA A 108 -25.27 -8.52 25.14
C ALA A 108 -25.33 -7.13 25.78
N ASP A 109 -25.11 -7.03 27.09
CA ASP A 109 -25.10 -5.75 27.82
C ASP A 109 -23.96 -4.84 27.37
N VAL A 110 -22.73 -5.37 27.31
CA VAL A 110 -21.56 -4.62 26.85
C VAL A 110 -21.75 -4.16 25.40
N SER A 111 -22.26 -5.03 24.52
CA SER A 111 -22.55 -4.69 23.13
C SER A 111 -23.61 -3.59 23.02
N SER A 112 -24.68 -3.64 23.83
CA SER A 112 -25.72 -2.61 23.88
C SER A 112 -25.18 -1.25 24.31
N VAL A 113 -24.26 -1.22 25.29
CA VAL A 113 -23.59 0.01 25.73
C VAL A 113 -22.63 0.52 24.65
N MET A 114 -21.83 -0.35 24.04
CA MET A 114 -20.88 0.03 22.98
C MET A 114 -21.58 0.53 21.72
N ALA A 115 -22.74 -0.03 21.37
CA ALA A 115 -23.57 0.44 20.27
C ALA A 115 -24.05 1.89 20.44
N LYS A 116 -24.04 2.42 21.68
CA LYS A 116 -24.32 3.83 21.98
C LYS A 116 -23.08 4.74 21.90
N GLY A 117 -21.95 4.22 21.41
CA GLY A 117 -20.70 4.97 21.23
C GLY A 117 -19.74 4.93 22.42
N VAL A 118 -20.02 4.14 23.46
CA VAL A 118 -19.13 4.02 24.63
C VAL A 118 -18.05 2.99 24.33
N LYS A 119 -16.78 3.41 24.30
CA LYS A 119 -15.65 2.49 24.08
C LYS A 119 -15.54 1.42 25.18
N LEU A 120 -15.15 0.21 24.81
CA LEU A 120 -14.97 -0.92 25.74
C LEU A 120 -14.05 -0.57 26.93
N ILE A 121 -12.97 0.17 26.68
CA ILE A 121 -12.04 0.61 27.73
C ILE A 121 -12.72 1.49 28.80
N ASN A 122 -13.72 2.29 28.42
CA ASN A 122 -14.48 3.12 29.36
C ASN A 122 -15.41 2.27 30.21
N ILE A 123 -16.00 1.22 29.62
CA ILE A 123 -16.81 0.23 30.33
C ILE A 123 -15.93 -0.52 31.35
N CYS A 124 -14.72 -0.93 30.97
CA CYS A 124 -13.77 -1.57 31.88
C CYS A 124 -13.38 -0.69 33.07
N LYS A 125 -13.19 0.62 32.85
CA LYS A 125 -12.74 1.56 33.88
C LYS A 125 -13.81 1.82 34.94
N THR A 126 -15.07 1.96 34.53
CA THR A 126 -16.19 2.24 35.44
C THR A 126 -17.42 1.39 35.09
N PRO A 127 -17.36 0.06 35.24
CA PRO A 127 -18.43 -0.84 34.79
C PRO A 127 -19.74 -0.60 35.52
N GLU A 128 -19.71 -0.18 36.79
CA GLU A 128 -20.90 0.19 37.57
C GLU A 128 -21.72 1.35 36.98
N LYS A 129 -21.13 2.18 36.12
CA LYS A 129 -21.86 3.28 35.43
C LYS A 129 -22.69 2.78 34.25
N TYR A 130 -22.30 1.66 33.66
CA TYR A 130 -22.78 1.23 32.35
C TYR A 130 -23.48 -0.11 32.35
N LEU A 131 -23.12 -1.01 33.25
CA LEU A 131 -23.59 -2.39 33.30
C LEU A 131 -24.45 -2.63 34.54
N GLU A 132 -25.33 -3.63 34.47
CA GLU A 132 -26.05 -4.12 35.63
C GLU A 132 -25.08 -4.59 36.73
N LEU A 133 -25.45 -4.40 37.99
CA LEU A 133 -24.63 -4.76 39.16
C LEU A 133 -24.18 -6.24 39.15
N SER A 134 -25.02 -7.13 38.60
CA SER A 134 -24.74 -8.55 38.39
C SER A 134 -23.52 -8.81 37.48
N HIS A 135 -23.26 -7.93 36.52
CA HIS A 135 -22.19 -8.07 35.52
C HIS A 135 -20.92 -7.27 35.89
N VAL A 136 -20.99 -6.33 36.84
CA VAL A 136 -19.86 -5.50 37.28
C VAL A 136 -18.67 -6.33 37.74
N ALA A 137 -18.89 -7.37 38.56
CA ALA A 137 -17.80 -8.21 39.08
C ALA A 137 -17.06 -8.96 37.96
N VAL A 138 -17.80 -9.47 36.98
CA VAL A 138 -17.23 -10.17 35.81
C VAL A 138 -16.42 -9.19 34.95
N MET A 139 -16.93 -7.98 34.74
CA MET A 139 -16.22 -6.96 33.96
C MET A 139 -14.96 -6.44 34.66
N LYS A 140 -15.00 -6.21 35.98
CA LYS A 140 -13.81 -5.86 36.78
C LYS A 140 -12.75 -6.96 36.73
N LYS A 141 -13.18 -8.22 36.77
CA LYS A 141 -12.28 -9.36 36.61
C LYS A 141 -11.67 -9.39 35.20
N PHE A 142 -12.46 -9.20 34.15
CA PHE A 142 -11.96 -9.07 32.79
C PHE A 142 -10.91 -7.94 32.68
N ALA A 143 -11.21 -6.75 33.21
CA ALA A 143 -10.30 -5.61 33.19
C ALA A 143 -9.00 -5.84 33.98
N SER A 144 -9.02 -6.69 35.01
CA SER A 144 -7.81 -7.10 35.74
C SER A 144 -6.94 -8.12 34.99
N GLU A 145 -7.53 -8.87 34.05
CA GLU A 145 -6.86 -9.93 33.29
C GLU A 145 -6.46 -9.48 31.87
N PHE A 146 -7.17 -8.51 31.30
CA PHE A 146 -7.09 -8.11 29.89
C PHE A 146 -7.10 -6.57 29.73
N ASN A 147 -6.31 -6.07 28.78
CA ASN A 147 -6.28 -4.65 28.43
C ASN A 147 -6.92 -4.42 27.04
N PRO A 148 -8.12 -3.82 26.95
CA PRO A 148 -8.80 -3.53 25.68
C PRO A 148 -8.57 -2.11 25.15
N TYR A 149 -7.50 -1.43 25.57
CA TYR A 149 -7.23 -0.04 25.19
C TYR A 149 -7.13 0.12 23.65
N TYR A 150 -6.65 -0.89 22.91
CA TYR A 150 -6.52 -0.90 21.45
C TYR A 150 -7.50 -1.85 20.79
N VAL A 151 -8.79 -1.60 20.94
CA VAL A 151 -9.71 -2.16 19.94
C VAL A 151 -9.34 -1.51 18.60
N THR A 152 -8.50 -2.19 17.83
CA THR A 152 -8.02 -1.78 16.51
C THR A 152 -8.95 -2.28 15.42
N VAL A 153 -8.85 -1.70 14.24
CA VAL A 153 -9.48 -2.28 13.05
C VAL A 153 -8.99 -3.72 12.91
N PRO A 154 -9.87 -4.73 12.95
CA PRO A 154 -9.45 -6.09 12.77
C PRO A 154 -8.80 -6.21 11.38
N THR A 155 -7.58 -6.73 11.35
CA THR A 155 -7.00 -7.22 10.10
C THR A 155 -7.91 -8.32 9.58
N ARG A 156 -8.34 -8.21 8.32
CA ARG A 156 -9.17 -9.26 7.68
C ARG A 156 -8.52 -10.61 7.93
N GLU A 157 -9.26 -11.55 8.51
CA GLU A 157 -8.75 -12.90 8.71
C GLU A 157 -8.34 -13.48 7.36
N MET A 158 -7.25 -14.24 7.34
CA MET A 158 -6.82 -14.93 6.12
C MET A 158 -7.41 -16.34 6.11
N ALA A 159 -7.70 -16.80 4.91
CA ALA A 159 -8.37 -18.06 4.66
C ALA A 159 -7.62 -18.80 3.55
N LEU A 160 -7.35 -20.07 3.79
CA LEU A 160 -6.53 -20.93 2.93
C LEU A 160 -7.40 -21.52 1.83
N VAL A 161 -7.15 -21.13 0.58
CA VAL A 161 -7.96 -21.52 -0.58
C VAL A 161 -7.08 -22.21 -1.63
N TRP A 162 -7.70 -23.06 -2.46
CA TRP A 162 -7.06 -23.57 -3.66
C TRP A 162 -7.15 -22.55 -4.79
N VAL A 163 -6.04 -22.31 -5.50
CA VAL A 163 -5.99 -21.44 -6.67
C VAL A 163 -5.30 -22.19 -7.80
N SER A 164 -5.82 -22.06 -9.01
CA SER A 164 -5.16 -22.60 -10.21
C SER A 164 -5.39 -21.65 -11.39
N ASP A 165 -4.68 -21.92 -12.49
CA ASP A 165 -4.79 -21.21 -13.75
C ASP A 165 -5.16 -22.21 -14.85
N LEU A 166 -6.18 -21.92 -15.65
CA LEU A 166 -6.67 -22.84 -16.68
C LEU A 166 -5.59 -23.11 -17.74
N SER A 167 -4.66 -22.18 -17.95
CA SER A 167 -3.52 -22.36 -18.84
C SER A 167 -2.61 -23.53 -18.45
N SER A 168 -2.69 -24.00 -17.20
CA SER A 168 -1.92 -25.15 -16.69
C SER A 168 -2.70 -26.47 -16.70
N ALA A 169 -3.97 -26.45 -17.13
CA ALA A 169 -4.84 -27.61 -17.08
C ALA A 169 -4.52 -28.63 -18.18
N THR A 170 -4.75 -29.91 -17.88
CA THR A 170 -4.67 -31.02 -18.83
C THR A 170 -6.07 -31.58 -19.10
N MET A 171 -6.27 -32.15 -20.30
CA MET A 171 -7.47 -32.94 -20.59
C MET A 171 -7.14 -34.41 -20.33
N GLU A 172 -7.84 -35.05 -19.40
CA GLU A 172 -7.63 -36.46 -19.04
C GLU A 172 -8.95 -37.23 -19.07
N ASP A 173 -8.88 -38.53 -19.36
CA ASP A 173 -10.07 -39.40 -19.33
C ASP A 173 -10.37 -39.81 -17.89
N ILE A 174 -11.46 -39.28 -17.32
CA ILE A 174 -11.97 -39.62 -15.99
C ILE A 174 -13.33 -40.28 -16.16
N ASN A 175 -13.49 -41.50 -15.66
CA ASN A 175 -14.74 -42.29 -15.76
C ASN A 175 -15.29 -42.39 -17.21
N GLY A 176 -14.40 -42.49 -18.21
CA GLY A 176 -14.76 -42.61 -19.62
C GLY A 176 -15.17 -41.30 -20.31
N SER A 177 -15.00 -40.15 -19.65
CA SER A 177 -15.21 -38.82 -20.24
C SER A 177 -13.93 -37.99 -20.17
N LYS A 178 -13.66 -37.19 -21.22
CA LYS A 178 -12.56 -36.22 -21.22
C LYS A 178 -12.91 -35.03 -20.34
N GLU A 179 -12.21 -34.90 -19.23
CA GLU A 179 -12.42 -33.87 -18.21
C GLU A 179 -11.19 -32.97 -18.03
N VAL A 180 -11.42 -31.77 -17.50
CA VAL A 180 -10.36 -30.78 -17.23
C VAL A 180 -9.73 -31.09 -15.88
N VAL A 181 -8.45 -31.44 -15.88
CA VAL A 181 -7.66 -31.70 -14.69
C VAL A 181 -6.73 -30.54 -14.42
N ILE A 182 -6.78 -30.02 -13.20
CA ILE A 182 -5.94 -28.93 -12.72
C ILE A 182 -5.06 -29.40 -11.58
N LYS A 183 -3.94 -28.69 -11.38
CA LYS A 183 -3.07 -28.85 -10.22
C LYS A 183 -3.13 -27.56 -9.40
N PRO A 184 -4.04 -27.47 -8.42
CA PRO A 184 -4.20 -26.26 -7.65
C PRO A 184 -3.06 -26.11 -6.64
N ARG A 185 -2.73 -24.86 -6.33
CA ARG A 185 -1.80 -24.48 -5.26
C ARG A 185 -2.54 -23.74 -4.15
N LEU A 186 -1.96 -23.73 -2.96
CA LEU A 186 -2.53 -23.06 -1.81
C LEU A 186 -2.19 -21.57 -1.80
N GLU A 187 -3.21 -20.73 -1.59
CA GLU A 187 -3.05 -19.29 -1.36
C GLU A 187 -3.87 -18.81 -0.16
N LEU A 188 -3.48 -17.66 0.37
CA LEU A 188 -4.25 -16.96 1.39
C LEU A 188 -5.15 -15.91 0.74
N ARG A 189 -6.45 -15.96 1.04
CA ARG A 189 -7.42 -14.92 0.69
C ARG A 189 -7.96 -14.23 1.92
N ALA A 190 -8.26 -12.94 1.79
CA ALA A 190 -8.86 -12.17 2.87
C ALA A 190 -10.33 -12.57 3.08
N GLN A 191 -10.78 -12.48 4.34
CA GLN A 191 -12.15 -12.77 4.78
C GLN A 191 -13.23 -12.07 3.94
N ASN A 192 -14.35 -12.77 3.74
CA ASN A 192 -15.59 -12.31 3.10
C ASN A 192 -16.79 -13.12 3.64
N HIS A 193 -18.02 -12.81 3.20
CA HIS A 193 -19.24 -13.50 3.64
C HIS A 193 -19.25 -14.98 3.25
N LEU A 194 -18.77 -15.28 2.03
CA LEU A 194 -18.59 -16.65 1.57
C LEU A 194 -17.79 -17.50 2.57
N ILE A 195 -16.66 -16.97 3.03
CA ILE A 195 -15.79 -17.62 4.02
C ILE A 195 -16.51 -17.76 5.36
N ASP A 196 -17.18 -16.72 5.82
CA ASP A 196 -17.80 -16.74 7.15
C ASP A 196 -18.96 -17.72 7.27
N ALA A 197 -19.81 -17.78 6.25
CA ALA A 197 -20.98 -18.64 6.23
C ALA A 197 -20.60 -20.13 6.04
N LEU A 198 -19.65 -20.42 5.14
CA LEU A 198 -19.31 -21.79 4.77
C LEU A 198 -18.10 -22.36 5.56
N CYS A 199 -17.11 -21.55 5.96
CA CYS A 199 -15.86 -22.01 6.62
C CYS A 199 -15.87 -21.76 8.14
N LYS A 200 -16.12 -22.81 8.94
CA LYS A 200 -15.99 -22.73 10.41
C LYS A 200 -14.69 -23.32 10.98
N ARG A 201 -13.93 -24.07 10.18
CA ARG A 201 -12.70 -24.75 10.61
C ARG A 201 -11.46 -23.89 10.42
N TYR A 202 -10.44 -24.13 11.26
CA TYR A 202 -9.13 -23.50 11.17
C TYR A 202 -8.06 -24.56 10.95
N VAL A 203 -7.01 -24.17 10.22
CA VAL A 203 -5.79 -24.96 10.03
C VAL A 203 -4.57 -24.10 10.38
N PHE A 204 -3.47 -24.78 10.69
CA PHE A 204 -2.17 -24.15 10.86
C PHE A 204 -1.39 -24.26 9.56
N ILE A 205 -0.68 -23.20 9.21
CA ILE A 205 0.13 -23.17 8.01
C ILE A 205 1.51 -22.60 8.27
N THR A 206 2.46 -22.98 7.44
CA THR A 206 3.74 -22.29 7.28
C THR A 206 3.97 -22.01 5.79
N ARG A 207 4.86 -21.07 5.48
CA ARG A 207 5.25 -20.77 4.10
C ARG A 207 6.69 -21.19 3.88
N ASN A 208 6.93 -21.99 2.87
CA ASN A 208 8.27 -22.35 2.44
C ASN A 208 9.01 -21.09 1.96
N GLU A 209 10.19 -20.81 2.51
CA GLU A 209 10.91 -19.57 2.21
C GLU A 209 11.49 -19.51 0.79
N VAL A 210 11.71 -20.67 0.16
CA VAL A 210 12.33 -20.80 -1.17
C VAL A 210 11.27 -20.78 -2.26
N THR A 211 10.23 -21.61 -2.13
CA THR A 211 9.16 -21.71 -3.15
C THR A 211 8.05 -20.70 -2.90
N GLY A 212 7.86 -20.25 -1.67
CA GLY A 212 6.73 -19.41 -1.26
C GLY A 212 5.41 -20.17 -1.14
N GLU A 213 5.43 -21.50 -1.30
CA GLU A 213 4.27 -22.37 -1.18
C GLU A 213 3.84 -22.50 0.28
N ILE A 214 2.55 -22.72 0.46
CA ILE A 214 1.95 -22.87 1.79
C ILE A 214 1.87 -24.36 2.12
N GLU A 215 2.38 -24.72 3.29
CA GLU A 215 2.27 -26.07 3.84
C GLU A 215 1.25 -26.08 4.97
N VAL A 216 0.33 -27.05 4.96
CA VAL A 216 -0.62 -27.26 6.04
C VAL A 216 0.00 -28.15 7.11
N LEU A 217 -0.10 -27.72 8.36
CA LEU A 217 0.50 -28.38 9.52
C LEU A 217 -0.59 -28.91 10.43
N ASP A 218 -0.36 -30.08 11.01
CA ASP A 218 -1.11 -30.49 12.19
C ASP A 218 -0.71 -29.64 13.41
N LYS A 219 -1.53 -29.67 14.45
CA LYS A 219 -1.37 -28.84 15.65
C LYS A 219 -0.06 -29.11 16.40
N ASN A 220 0.43 -30.35 16.41
CA ASN A 220 1.64 -30.72 17.13
C ASN A 220 2.86 -30.23 16.37
N LYS A 221 2.93 -30.47 15.05
CA LYS A 221 3.99 -29.97 14.18
C LYS A 221 4.03 -28.44 14.13
N ALA A 222 2.86 -27.79 14.13
CA ALA A 222 2.74 -26.34 14.26
C ALA A 222 3.36 -25.81 15.56
N LYS A 223 3.10 -26.50 16.67
CA LYS A 223 3.67 -26.15 17.98
C LYS A 223 5.19 -26.34 17.97
N ASP A 224 5.68 -27.49 17.51
CA ASP A 224 7.11 -27.80 17.47
C ASP A 224 7.88 -26.79 16.59
N LEU A 225 7.33 -26.44 15.42
CA LEU A 225 7.92 -25.44 14.53
C LEU A 225 7.87 -24.03 15.13
N SER A 226 6.77 -23.67 15.79
CA SER A 226 6.67 -22.38 16.49
C SER A 226 7.65 -22.28 17.66
N GLU A 227 7.89 -23.36 18.40
CA GLU A 227 8.91 -23.43 19.46
C GLU A 227 10.34 -23.32 18.89
N GLN A 228 10.54 -23.77 17.64
CA GLN A 228 11.78 -23.61 16.87
C GLN A 228 11.91 -22.23 16.20
N GLY A 229 10.95 -21.32 16.42
CA GLY A 229 10.97 -19.96 15.88
C GLY A 229 10.52 -19.84 14.41
N VAL A 230 9.98 -20.91 13.82
CA VAL A 230 9.36 -20.84 12.48
C VAL A 230 8.00 -20.16 12.60
N LYS A 231 7.74 -19.20 11.71
CA LYS A 231 6.45 -18.51 11.67
C LYS A 231 5.35 -19.50 11.27
N VAL A 232 4.40 -19.71 12.19
CA VAL A 232 3.20 -20.52 11.95
C VAL A 232 1.98 -19.63 12.09
N ASP A 233 1.16 -19.59 11.05
CA ASP A 233 -0.07 -18.79 11.01
C ASP A 233 -1.29 -19.72 11.18
N ARG A 234 -2.30 -19.25 11.91
CA ARG A 234 -3.61 -19.92 12.00
C ARG A 234 -4.59 -19.23 11.06
N VAL A 235 -5.15 -19.98 10.12
CA VAL A 235 -6.03 -19.45 9.05
C VAL A 235 -7.30 -20.28 8.93
N ARG A 236 -8.35 -19.71 8.33
CA ARG A 236 -9.57 -20.48 8.05
C ARG A 236 -9.34 -21.49 6.95
N ASP A 237 -9.89 -22.68 7.09
CA ASP A 237 -9.76 -23.73 6.08
C ASP A 237 -10.86 -23.56 5.01
N MET A 238 -10.47 -23.12 3.82
CA MET A 238 -11.35 -23.00 2.65
C MET A 238 -10.99 -23.98 1.53
N ARG A 239 -10.30 -25.08 1.82
CA ARG A 239 -9.85 -26.01 0.78
C ARG A 239 -10.96 -26.78 0.06
N TYR A 240 -12.23 -26.46 0.33
CA TYR A 240 -13.40 -26.89 -0.46
C TYR A 240 -13.86 -25.81 -1.46
N ILE A 241 -13.21 -24.63 -1.46
CA ILE A 241 -13.36 -23.60 -2.47
C ILE A 241 -12.10 -23.63 -3.35
N VAL A 242 -12.29 -23.65 -4.66
CA VAL A 242 -11.22 -23.53 -5.65
C VAL A 242 -11.46 -22.27 -6.45
N SER A 243 -10.50 -21.35 -6.47
CA SER A 243 -10.54 -20.23 -7.39
C SER A 243 -9.77 -20.55 -8.66
N MET A 244 -10.42 -20.29 -9.78
CA MET A 244 -9.93 -20.62 -11.10
C MET A 244 -9.71 -19.34 -11.88
N ASP A 245 -8.49 -19.11 -12.38
CA ASP A 245 -8.24 -18.11 -13.42
C ASP A 245 -8.49 -18.74 -14.80
N TYR A 246 -9.49 -18.23 -15.51
CA TYR A 246 -9.86 -18.70 -16.85
C TYR A 246 -9.17 -17.91 -17.97
N ASN A 247 -8.35 -16.92 -17.64
CA ASN A 247 -7.69 -16.07 -18.61
C ASN A 247 -6.68 -16.87 -19.44
N LEU A 248 -7.01 -17.09 -20.71
CA LEU A 248 -6.13 -17.73 -21.68
C LEU A 248 -5.56 -16.65 -22.61
N PRO A 249 -4.26 -16.72 -22.97
CA PRO A 249 -3.68 -15.76 -23.89
C PRO A 249 -4.24 -15.95 -25.29
N ILE A 250 -4.62 -14.85 -25.94
CA ILE A 250 -4.88 -14.83 -27.39
C ILE A 250 -3.54 -15.09 -28.09
N LEU A 251 -3.50 -16.11 -28.95
CA LEU A 251 -2.28 -16.51 -29.65
C LEU A 251 -1.89 -15.46 -30.69
N GLN A 252 -0.60 -15.35 -30.98
CA GLN A 252 -0.09 -14.37 -31.96
C GLN A 252 -0.71 -14.61 -33.34
N GLY A 253 -1.38 -13.60 -33.89
CA GLY A 253 -2.06 -13.66 -35.19
C GLY A 253 -3.56 -14.00 -35.11
N GLU A 254 -4.07 -14.30 -33.91
CA GLU A 254 -5.49 -14.45 -33.65
C GLU A 254 -6.08 -13.17 -33.02
N ASN A 255 -7.34 -12.88 -33.30
CA ASN A 255 -8.07 -11.76 -32.66
C ASN A 255 -8.96 -12.24 -31.49
N GLN A 256 -9.04 -13.56 -31.27
CA GLN A 256 -9.87 -14.21 -30.26
C GLN A 256 -9.24 -15.54 -29.84
N LEU A 257 -9.77 -16.15 -28.77
CA LEU A 257 -9.34 -17.48 -28.34
C LEU A 257 -9.60 -18.53 -29.43
N THR A 258 -8.70 -19.50 -29.57
CA THR A 258 -8.87 -20.61 -30.51
C THR A 258 -10.02 -21.52 -30.10
N ARG A 259 -10.51 -22.35 -31.04
CA ARG A 259 -11.59 -23.31 -30.76
C ARG A 259 -11.23 -24.27 -29.61
N GLU A 260 -9.98 -24.69 -29.51
CA GLU A 260 -9.50 -25.57 -28.44
C GLU A 260 -9.45 -24.86 -27.08
N GLN A 261 -8.96 -23.62 -27.04
CA GLN A 261 -8.96 -22.79 -25.83
C GLN A 261 -10.39 -22.55 -25.33
N LYS A 262 -11.32 -22.21 -26.24
CA LYS A 262 -12.75 -22.06 -25.92
C LYS A 262 -13.38 -23.37 -25.44
N PHE A 263 -13.00 -24.51 -26.03
CA PHE A 263 -13.46 -25.83 -25.59
C PHE A 263 -13.00 -26.19 -24.17
N LEU A 264 -11.73 -25.92 -23.85
CA LEU A 264 -11.16 -26.13 -22.51
C LEU A 264 -11.89 -25.29 -21.45
N GLN A 265 -12.07 -23.98 -21.70
CA GLN A 265 -12.82 -23.08 -20.83
C GLN A 265 -14.27 -23.56 -20.62
N THR A 266 -14.92 -23.98 -21.71
CA THR A 266 -16.30 -24.46 -21.68
C THR A 266 -16.44 -25.67 -20.76
N ARG A 267 -15.55 -26.66 -20.92
CA ARG A 267 -15.56 -27.87 -20.09
C ARG A 267 -15.33 -27.54 -18.62
N ALA A 268 -14.35 -26.70 -18.32
CA ALA A 268 -14.02 -26.33 -16.95
C ALA A 268 -15.18 -25.62 -16.20
N ILE A 269 -16.02 -24.86 -16.91
CA ILE A 269 -17.20 -24.19 -16.31
C ILE A 269 -18.40 -25.12 -16.19
N ILE A 270 -18.73 -25.85 -17.27
CA ILE A 270 -19.94 -26.67 -17.34
C ILE A 270 -19.79 -27.94 -16.50
N ASN A 271 -18.69 -28.67 -16.66
CA ASN A 271 -18.45 -29.93 -15.95
C ASN A 271 -17.77 -29.74 -14.59
N GLY A 272 -17.19 -28.56 -14.36
CA GLY A 272 -16.28 -28.31 -13.25
C GLY A 272 -14.82 -28.64 -13.59
N VAL A 273 -13.96 -28.54 -12.60
CA VAL A 273 -12.53 -28.86 -12.71
C VAL A 273 -12.16 -29.96 -11.73
N PHE A 274 -11.38 -30.92 -12.20
CA PHE A 274 -10.94 -32.06 -11.42
C PHE A 274 -9.53 -31.83 -10.87
N PHE A 275 -9.27 -32.26 -9.65
CA PHE A 275 -7.93 -32.23 -9.08
C PHE A 275 -7.72 -33.35 -8.08
N GLU A 276 -6.48 -33.79 -7.94
CA GLU A 276 -6.11 -34.82 -6.98
C GLU A 276 -5.91 -34.21 -5.58
N PHE A 277 -6.57 -34.79 -4.58
CA PHE A 277 -6.36 -34.46 -3.18
C PHE A 277 -6.24 -35.74 -2.34
N ASN A 278 -5.08 -35.95 -1.72
CA ASN A 278 -4.76 -37.14 -0.94
C ASN A 278 -5.02 -38.47 -1.68
N GLY A 279 -4.66 -38.56 -2.96
CA GLY A 279 -4.85 -39.76 -3.77
C GLY A 279 -6.28 -39.96 -4.30
N VAL A 280 -7.18 -38.99 -4.07
CA VAL A 280 -8.57 -39.04 -4.54
C VAL A 280 -8.80 -37.89 -5.52
N MET A 281 -9.34 -38.20 -6.70
CA MET A 281 -9.79 -37.18 -7.65
C MET A 281 -11.10 -36.56 -7.19
N LEU A 282 -11.08 -35.26 -6.91
CA LEU A 282 -12.24 -34.47 -6.54
C LEU A 282 -12.70 -33.61 -7.72
N ASN A 283 -14.01 -33.40 -7.84
CA ASN A 283 -14.59 -32.43 -8.78
C ASN A 283 -14.94 -31.14 -8.03
N ALA A 284 -14.53 -30.00 -8.57
CA ALA A 284 -14.95 -28.67 -8.14
C ALA A 284 -15.93 -28.08 -9.16
N GLU A 285 -17.20 -28.01 -8.79
CA GLU A 285 -18.26 -27.44 -9.63
C GLU A 285 -18.17 -25.91 -9.64
N TYR A 286 -18.40 -25.27 -10.80
CA TYR A 286 -18.51 -23.81 -10.86
C TYR A 286 -19.63 -23.32 -9.94
N PHE A 287 -19.30 -22.37 -9.08
CA PHE A 287 -20.19 -21.86 -8.05
C PHE A 287 -20.62 -20.42 -8.31
N MET A 288 -19.68 -19.47 -8.41
CA MET A 288 -19.99 -18.06 -8.67
C MET A 288 -18.75 -17.25 -9.04
N ALA A 289 -18.95 -15.99 -9.43
CA ALA A 289 -17.88 -15.02 -9.61
C ALA A 289 -18.37 -13.61 -9.23
N SER A 290 -17.58 -12.87 -8.44
CA SER A 290 -17.80 -11.43 -8.22
C SER A 290 -17.66 -10.63 -9.51
N ALA A 291 -18.19 -9.40 -9.51
CA ALA A 291 -18.00 -8.47 -10.62
C ALA A 291 -16.50 -8.22 -10.93
N SER A 292 -15.66 -8.15 -9.89
CA SER A 292 -14.20 -8.01 -10.08
C SER A 292 -13.59 -9.25 -10.70
N GLU A 293 -13.96 -10.44 -10.22
CA GLU A 293 -13.46 -11.71 -10.77
C GLU A 293 -13.88 -11.89 -12.22
N ARG A 294 -15.13 -11.56 -12.59
CA ARG A 294 -15.57 -11.61 -14.00
C ARG A 294 -14.76 -10.71 -14.92
N ARG A 295 -14.44 -9.48 -14.49
CA ARG A 295 -13.59 -8.56 -15.27
C ARG A 295 -12.21 -9.15 -15.52
N THR A 296 -11.67 -9.89 -14.57
CA THR A 296 -10.37 -10.57 -14.69
C THR A 296 -10.49 -12.01 -15.21
N VAL A 297 -11.67 -12.42 -15.67
CA VAL A 297 -11.91 -13.77 -16.21
C VAL A 297 -11.59 -14.85 -15.16
N MET A 298 -12.02 -14.64 -13.92
CA MET A 298 -11.84 -15.56 -12.80
C MET A 298 -13.20 -16.09 -12.30
N GLY A 299 -13.17 -17.29 -11.71
CA GLY A 299 -14.33 -17.92 -11.08
C GLY A 299 -14.01 -18.58 -9.75
N THR A 300 -15.06 -18.84 -8.98
CA THR A 300 -15.03 -19.61 -7.73
C THR A 300 -15.81 -20.90 -7.95
N HIS A 301 -15.21 -22.02 -7.54
CA HIS A 301 -15.76 -23.36 -7.56
C HIS A 301 -15.92 -23.89 -6.15
N ILE A 302 -16.82 -24.85 -5.98
CA ILE A 302 -17.08 -25.51 -4.72
C ILE A 302 -16.92 -27.02 -4.87
N VAL A 303 -16.38 -27.66 -3.82
CA VAL A 303 -16.07 -29.09 -3.77
C VAL A 303 -16.93 -29.74 -2.69
N GLY A 304 -17.67 -30.79 -3.04
CA GLY A 304 -18.42 -31.61 -2.08
C GLY A 304 -19.68 -30.98 -1.49
N LEU A 305 -20.17 -29.87 -2.06
CA LEU A 305 -21.45 -29.23 -1.73
C LEU A 305 -22.16 -28.88 -3.04
N ASP A 306 -23.49 -29.02 -3.06
CA ASP A 306 -24.33 -28.54 -4.16
C ASP A 306 -24.27 -27.00 -4.21
N ALA A 307 -24.06 -26.45 -5.40
CA ALA A 307 -23.92 -25.01 -5.60
C ALA A 307 -25.17 -24.23 -5.14
N VAL A 308 -26.38 -24.75 -5.39
CA VAL A 308 -27.64 -24.07 -5.01
C VAL A 308 -27.84 -24.11 -3.49
N GLU A 309 -27.51 -25.23 -2.84
CA GLU A 309 -27.55 -25.33 -1.37
C GLU A 309 -26.56 -24.38 -0.70
N ALA A 310 -25.35 -24.24 -1.28
CA ALA A 310 -24.37 -23.28 -0.81
C ALA A 310 -24.82 -21.84 -1.02
N LEU A 311 -25.47 -21.51 -2.15
CA LEU A 311 -26.11 -20.21 -2.38
C LEU A 311 -27.19 -19.94 -1.32
N HIS A 312 -28.07 -20.89 -1.05
CA HIS A 312 -29.12 -20.73 -0.04
C HIS A 312 -28.54 -20.46 1.35
N THR A 313 -27.44 -21.12 1.72
CA THR A 313 -26.69 -20.86 2.98
C THR A 313 -26.15 -19.43 3.05
N LEU A 314 -25.80 -18.84 1.91
CA LEU A 314 -25.35 -17.45 1.83
C LEU A 314 -26.51 -16.43 1.86
N GLY A 315 -27.77 -16.88 1.88
CA GLY A 315 -28.96 -16.04 1.71
C GLY A 315 -29.24 -15.71 0.25
N MET A 316 -28.73 -16.51 -0.69
CA MET A 316 -28.89 -16.28 -2.12
C MET A 316 -30.01 -17.16 -2.70
N ASP A 317 -31.15 -16.55 -3.05
CA ASP A 317 -32.29 -17.18 -3.73
C ASP A 317 -32.60 -16.44 -5.04
N PHE A 318 -32.91 -17.14 -6.13
CA PHE A 318 -33.20 -16.49 -7.42
C PHE A 318 -34.46 -15.61 -7.38
N ARG A 319 -35.48 -15.95 -6.57
CA ARG A 319 -36.71 -15.16 -6.43
C ARG A 319 -36.44 -13.75 -5.91
N GLN A 320 -35.46 -13.59 -5.03
CA GLN A 320 -35.12 -12.28 -4.46
C GLN A 320 -34.52 -11.33 -5.50
N PHE A 321 -34.00 -11.87 -6.62
CA PHE A 321 -33.38 -11.11 -7.70
C PHE A 321 -34.30 -10.97 -8.93
N ALA A 322 -35.51 -11.49 -8.86
CA ALA A 322 -36.50 -11.41 -9.93
C ALA A 322 -37.48 -10.25 -9.70
N LYS A 323 -37.96 -9.65 -10.79
CA LYS A 323 -39.04 -8.65 -10.73
C LYS A 323 -40.37 -9.36 -10.51
N TYR A 324 -41.08 -9.02 -9.44
CA TYR A 324 -42.38 -9.59 -9.13
C TYR A 324 -43.50 -8.62 -9.49
N ASN A 325 -44.53 -9.10 -10.19
CA ASN A 325 -45.68 -8.28 -10.60
C ASN A 325 -46.97 -8.56 -9.79
N GLY A 326 -46.86 -9.26 -8.66
CA GLY A 326 -48.00 -9.69 -7.85
C GLY A 326 -48.49 -11.11 -8.16
N VAL A 327 -48.03 -11.74 -9.25
CA VAL A 327 -48.41 -13.11 -9.62
C VAL A 327 -47.21 -13.93 -10.10
N LYS A 328 -46.36 -13.34 -10.95
CA LYS A 328 -45.21 -13.99 -11.59
C LYS A 328 -43.91 -13.24 -11.27
N TYR A 329 -42.84 -13.99 -11.18
CA TYR A 329 -41.46 -13.52 -11.14
C TYR A 329 -40.89 -13.52 -12.55
N THR A 330 -40.19 -12.46 -12.92
CA THR A 330 -39.37 -12.39 -14.13
C THR A 330 -37.92 -12.22 -13.71
N LEU A 331 -37.12 -13.27 -13.93
CA LEU A 331 -35.71 -13.32 -13.60
C LEU A 331 -34.88 -13.01 -14.85
N ASP A 332 -34.01 -12.01 -14.72
CA ASP A 332 -33.02 -11.65 -15.73
C ASP A 332 -31.70 -12.38 -15.43
N MET A 333 -31.40 -13.42 -16.22
CA MET A 333 -30.22 -14.27 -16.02
C MET A 333 -28.91 -13.60 -16.42
N ILE A 334 -28.97 -12.41 -17.01
CA ILE A 334 -27.81 -11.56 -17.24
C ILE A 334 -27.36 -10.93 -15.90
N LYS A 335 -28.31 -10.51 -15.07
CA LYS A 335 -28.06 -9.76 -13.83
C LYS A 335 -27.92 -10.67 -12.62
N ALA A 336 -28.81 -11.64 -12.42
CA ALA A 336 -28.86 -12.43 -11.19
C ALA A 336 -27.53 -13.12 -10.81
N PRO A 337 -26.78 -13.74 -11.75
CA PRO A 337 -25.51 -14.39 -11.43
C PRO A 337 -24.43 -13.43 -10.91
N THR A 338 -24.50 -12.13 -11.26
CA THR A 338 -23.57 -11.11 -10.73
C THR A 338 -23.85 -10.76 -9.27
N ARG A 339 -25.08 -10.98 -8.79
CA ARG A 339 -25.50 -10.66 -7.42
C ARG A 339 -24.96 -11.67 -6.40
N PHE A 340 -24.89 -12.95 -6.77
CA PHE A 340 -24.29 -14.00 -5.93
C PHE A 340 -22.84 -13.67 -5.57
N GLY A 341 -22.09 -13.14 -6.53
CA GLY A 341 -20.70 -12.72 -6.34
C GLY A 341 -20.49 -11.57 -5.35
N LEU A 342 -21.55 -10.91 -4.86
CA LEU A 342 -21.41 -9.94 -3.76
C LEU A 342 -20.85 -10.61 -2.48
N ALA A 343 -21.18 -11.89 -2.26
CA ALA A 343 -20.71 -12.66 -1.09
C ALA A 343 -19.19 -12.89 -1.06
N SER A 344 -18.50 -12.87 -2.22
CA SER A 344 -17.04 -13.03 -2.27
C SER A 344 -16.28 -11.71 -2.09
N THR A 345 -16.98 -10.57 -1.92
CA THR A 345 -16.33 -9.28 -1.63
C THR A 345 -15.59 -9.34 -0.30
N SER A 346 -14.27 -9.09 -0.35
CA SER A 346 -13.45 -8.99 0.85
C SER A 346 -13.98 -7.91 1.80
N SER A 347 -14.39 -8.32 3.00
CA SER A 347 -15.13 -7.46 3.94
C SER A 347 -15.06 -7.98 5.37
N VAL A 348 -15.12 -7.05 6.33
CA VAL A 348 -15.14 -7.33 7.78
C VAL A 348 -16.56 -7.17 8.31
N PRO A 349 -17.16 -8.17 8.98
CA PRO A 349 -18.46 -8.00 9.61
C PRO A 349 -18.36 -7.16 10.89
N SER A 350 -19.34 -6.28 11.10
CA SER A 350 -19.52 -5.55 12.37
C SER A 350 -20.24 -6.45 13.38
N SER A 351 -19.74 -6.42 14.62
CA SER A 351 -20.33 -7.12 15.77
C SER A 351 -21.35 -6.24 16.50
N LEU A 352 -21.28 -4.90 16.33
CA LEU A 352 -22.15 -3.94 17.01
C LEU A 352 -23.38 -3.53 16.20
N ILE A 353 -23.25 -3.42 14.87
CA ILE A 353 -24.37 -3.05 14.00
C ILE A 353 -25.15 -4.31 13.62
N LYS A 354 -26.33 -4.48 14.22
CA LYS A 354 -27.27 -5.56 13.93
C LYS A 354 -28.56 -4.95 13.42
N ILE A 355 -28.96 -5.26 12.18
CA ILE A 355 -30.16 -4.68 11.53
C ILE A 355 -31.44 -5.43 11.92
N GLY A 356 -31.33 -6.75 12.12
CA GLY A 356 -32.45 -7.64 12.42
C GLY A 356 -32.94 -8.41 11.20
N ASN A 357 -34.11 -9.04 11.33
CA ASN A 357 -34.71 -9.94 10.34
C ASN A 357 -36.24 -9.81 10.25
N GLN A 358 -36.82 -8.73 10.81
CA GLN A 358 -38.25 -8.46 10.75
C GLN A 358 -38.54 -7.39 9.70
N ILE A 359 -39.63 -7.55 8.95
CA ILE A 359 -40.04 -6.58 7.92
C ILE A 359 -41.22 -5.75 8.45
N GLU A 360 -41.10 -4.43 8.32
CA GLU A 360 -42.18 -3.46 8.52
C GLU A 360 -42.49 -2.80 7.17
N GLU A 361 -43.72 -2.96 6.66
CA GLU A 361 -44.14 -2.40 5.36
C GLU A 361 -44.93 -1.10 5.55
N TYR A 362 -44.70 -0.12 4.66
CA TYR A 362 -45.38 1.18 4.67
C TYR A 362 -46.38 1.30 3.53
N GLU A 363 -47.39 2.16 3.70
CA GLU A 363 -48.48 2.37 2.73
C GLU A 363 -48.02 2.81 1.33
N ASN A 364 -46.85 3.46 1.24
CA ASN A 364 -46.26 3.94 -0.01
C ASN A 364 -45.42 2.88 -0.75
N GLY A 365 -45.38 1.63 -0.27
CA GLY A 365 -44.63 0.52 -0.88
C GLY A 365 -43.19 0.37 -0.37
N GLU A 366 -42.67 1.36 0.37
CA GLU A 366 -41.41 1.27 1.08
C GLU A 366 -41.47 0.24 2.21
N TYR A 367 -40.32 -0.20 2.71
CA TYR A 367 -40.27 -1.09 3.87
C TYR A 367 -39.00 -0.89 4.69
N ALA A 368 -39.04 -1.29 5.95
CA ALA A 368 -37.90 -1.30 6.84
C ALA A 368 -37.59 -2.70 7.34
N ILE A 369 -36.30 -2.92 7.62
CA ILE A 369 -35.79 -4.08 8.32
C ILE A 369 -35.53 -3.68 9.77
N VAL A 370 -36.19 -4.37 10.68
CA VAL A 370 -36.21 -4.10 12.12
C VAL A 370 -35.92 -5.37 12.93
N GLY A 371 -35.95 -5.25 14.26
CA GLY A 371 -35.66 -6.36 15.20
C GLY A 371 -34.19 -6.46 15.63
N GLY A 372 -33.31 -5.62 15.08
CA GLY A 372 -31.92 -5.46 15.51
C GLY A 372 -31.68 -4.28 16.45
N THR A 373 -30.40 -4.00 16.76
CA THR A 373 -29.99 -2.81 17.52
C THR A 373 -30.04 -1.53 16.68
N HIS A 374 -29.97 -1.69 15.36
CA HIS A 374 -30.10 -0.64 14.36
C HIS A 374 -31.20 -1.06 13.38
N THR A 375 -31.79 -0.10 12.69
CA THR A 375 -32.84 -0.37 11.69
C THR A 375 -32.45 0.21 10.34
N MET A 376 -32.93 -0.40 9.26
CA MET A 376 -32.65 0.05 7.90
C MET A 376 -33.94 0.18 7.10
N LYS A 377 -34.21 1.38 6.58
CA LYS A 377 -35.32 1.63 5.67
C LYS A 377 -34.85 1.57 4.22
N ILE A 378 -35.65 0.96 3.36
CA ILE A 378 -35.40 0.86 1.92
C ILE A 378 -36.45 1.70 1.18
N VAL A 379 -35.98 2.59 0.31
CA VAL A 379 -36.80 3.60 -0.38
C VAL A 379 -36.49 3.68 -1.87
N ASP A 380 -37.42 4.24 -2.64
CA ASP A 380 -37.24 4.48 -4.08
C ASP A 380 -36.05 5.43 -4.33
N ASP A 381 -35.40 5.27 -5.49
CA ASP A 381 -34.34 6.18 -5.93
C ASP A 381 -34.89 7.60 -6.20
N ILE A 382 -34.03 8.60 -6.03
CA ILE A 382 -34.35 10.01 -6.29
C ILE A 382 -33.62 10.49 -7.54
N TYR A 383 -34.32 11.29 -8.34
CA TYR A 383 -33.82 11.78 -9.62
C TYR A 383 -33.63 13.30 -9.63
N SER A 384 -32.95 13.79 -10.65
CA SER A 384 -32.90 15.21 -11.00
C SER A 384 -32.84 15.39 -12.51
N TYR A 385 -33.31 16.55 -12.98
CA TYR A 385 -33.18 16.95 -14.38
C TYR A 385 -32.05 17.96 -14.53
N VAL A 386 -30.98 17.56 -15.19
CA VAL A 386 -29.89 18.47 -15.60
C VAL A 386 -30.39 19.31 -16.77
N ARG A 387 -30.43 20.62 -16.58
CA ARG A 387 -31.00 21.60 -17.55
C ARG A 387 -29.99 22.61 -18.07
N THR A 388 -28.73 22.50 -17.66
CA THR A 388 -27.66 23.45 -18.00
C THR A 388 -26.43 22.70 -18.47
N GLY A 389 -25.77 23.25 -19.49
CA GLY A 389 -24.56 22.66 -20.10
C GLY A 389 -24.87 21.82 -21.33
N LYS A 390 -23.80 21.31 -21.97
CA LYS A 390 -23.90 20.49 -23.18
C LYS A 390 -23.40 19.08 -22.91
N TYR A 391 -23.99 18.11 -23.59
CA TYR A 391 -23.57 16.72 -23.52
C TYR A 391 -23.57 16.08 -24.91
N MET A 392 -22.87 14.95 -25.04
CA MET A 392 -22.74 14.19 -26.27
C MET A 392 -23.42 12.84 -26.12
N ALA A 393 -24.16 12.47 -27.15
CA ALA A 393 -24.70 11.12 -27.35
C ALA A 393 -24.19 10.57 -28.68
N PHE A 394 -24.12 9.25 -28.80
CA PHE A 394 -23.69 8.59 -30.02
C PHE A 394 -24.89 8.18 -30.88
N ASP A 395 -24.95 8.67 -32.12
CA ASP A 395 -25.92 8.24 -33.12
C ASP A 395 -25.39 6.99 -33.81
N ALA A 396 -25.96 5.83 -33.46
CA ALA A 396 -25.53 4.55 -33.99
C ALA A 396 -25.86 4.37 -35.48
N ALA A 397 -26.89 5.06 -36.00
CA ALA A 397 -27.27 4.98 -37.40
C ALA A 397 -26.32 5.78 -38.30
N GLN A 398 -25.78 6.89 -37.79
CA GLN A 398 -24.89 7.78 -38.52
C GLN A 398 -23.40 7.62 -38.15
N ASP A 399 -23.08 6.77 -37.18
CA ASP A 399 -21.74 6.51 -36.66
C ASP A 399 -21.00 7.79 -36.21
N LYS A 400 -21.73 8.71 -35.56
CA LYS A 400 -21.22 10.02 -35.17
C LYS A 400 -21.74 10.46 -33.80
N PHE A 401 -21.02 11.38 -33.16
CA PHE A 401 -21.51 12.04 -31.95
C PHE A 401 -22.42 13.22 -32.29
N ILE A 402 -23.53 13.34 -31.57
CA ILE A 402 -24.42 14.51 -31.58
C ILE A 402 -24.22 15.30 -30.29
N VAL A 403 -24.08 16.62 -30.41
CA VAL A 403 -23.98 17.53 -29.28
C VAL A 403 -25.38 18.08 -28.98
N LEU A 404 -25.81 17.92 -27.74
CA LEU A 404 -27.14 18.31 -27.26
C LEU A 404 -27.00 19.37 -26.18
N ASP A 405 -27.90 20.35 -26.18
CA ASP A 405 -28.00 21.36 -25.13
C ASP A 405 -29.04 20.92 -24.09
N ALA A 406 -28.63 20.82 -22.82
CA ALA A 406 -29.51 20.35 -21.75
C ALA A 406 -30.68 21.30 -21.46
N SER A 407 -30.60 22.55 -21.90
CA SER A 407 -31.73 23.49 -21.80
C SER A 407 -32.87 23.15 -22.77
N GLU A 408 -32.55 22.51 -23.90
CA GLU A 408 -33.50 22.06 -24.92
C GLU A 408 -33.91 20.60 -24.70
N VAL A 409 -32.94 19.74 -24.36
CA VAL A 409 -33.14 18.31 -24.10
C VAL A 409 -32.62 17.96 -22.70
N PRO A 410 -33.44 18.12 -21.64
CA PRO A 410 -33.01 17.84 -20.27
C PRO A 410 -32.62 16.37 -20.06
N PHE A 411 -31.54 16.15 -19.31
CA PHE A 411 -31.08 14.81 -18.95
C PHE A 411 -31.56 14.42 -17.55
N LYS A 412 -32.35 13.35 -17.45
CA LYS A 412 -32.79 12.79 -16.15
C LYS A 412 -31.68 11.89 -15.59
N ARG A 413 -31.22 12.18 -14.37
CA ARG A 413 -30.16 11.44 -13.66
C ARG A 413 -30.69 10.86 -12.36
N ASN A 414 -30.35 9.61 -12.05
CA ASN A 414 -30.49 9.08 -10.69
C ASN A 414 -29.41 9.71 -9.79
N VAL A 415 -29.81 10.48 -8.78
CA VAL A 415 -28.87 11.18 -7.90
C VAL A 415 -28.50 10.35 -6.66
N THR A 416 -29.17 9.22 -6.43
CA THR A 416 -28.95 8.35 -5.26
C THR A 416 -28.34 6.99 -5.59
N ASP A 417 -27.88 6.78 -6.82
CA ASP A 417 -27.38 5.48 -7.28
C ASP A 417 -26.25 4.94 -6.39
N GLY A 418 -26.56 3.88 -5.63
CA GLY A 418 -25.60 3.19 -4.77
C GLY A 418 -25.33 3.84 -3.41
N LEU A 419 -26.13 4.83 -3.00
CA LEU A 419 -25.99 5.50 -1.70
C LEU A 419 -26.76 4.78 -0.58
N ILE A 420 -26.20 4.89 0.62
CA ILE A 420 -26.85 4.52 1.87
C ILE A 420 -26.54 5.65 2.86
N PHE A 421 -27.56 6.24 3.49
CA PHE A 421 -27.33 7.24 4.53
C PHE A 421 -27.35 6.59 5.90
N ALA A 422 -26.48 7.06 6.78
CA ALA A 422 -26.36 6.59 8.15
C ALA A 422 -26.42 7.74 9.15
N ASP A 423 -27.13 7.49 10.25
CA ASP A 423 -27.18 8.40 11.39
C ASP A 423 -25.89 8.32 12.26
N ALA A 424 -25.79 9.20 13.26
CA ALA A 424 -24.65 9.26 14.16
C ALA A 424 -24.50 7.98 15.01
N THR A 425 -25.61 7.29 15.32
CA THR A 425 -25.60 6.03 16.08
C THR A 425 -24.72 4.97 15.41
N VAL A 426 -24.85 4.82 14.10
CA VAL A 426 -24.05 3.90 13.27
C VAL A 426 -22.56 4.29 13.35
N GLN A 427 -22.24 5.57 13.12
CA GLN A 427 -20.85 6.03 13.11
C GLN A 427 -20.17 5.90 14.47
N PHE A 428 -20.91 6.12 15.56
CA PHE A 428 -20.39 5.91 16.90
C PHE A 428 -20.23 4.43 17.27
N ALA A 429 -21.11 3.55 16.80
CA ALA A 429 -20.93 2.11 16.93
C ALA A 429 -19.65 1.67 16.20
N LEU A 430 -19.43 2.13 14.96
CA LEU A 430 -18.20 1.84 14.21
C LEU A 430 -16.95 2.36 14.91
N ASN A 431 -16.99 3.57 15.47
CA ASN A 431 -15.87 4.11 16.23
C ASN A 431 -15.60 3.33 17.54
N ALA A 432 -16.65 2.88 18.23
CA ALA A 432 -16.51 2.03 19.41
C ALA A 432 -15.92 0.66 19.07
N GLU A 433 -16.27 0.10 17.90
CA GLU A 433 -15.82 -1.22 17.45
C GLU A 433 -14.44 -1.23 16.80
N PHE A 434 -14.08 -0.17 16.08
CA PHE A 434 -12.92 -0.15 15.18
C PHE A 434 -11.93 0.99 15.48
N GLY A 435 -12.26 1.89 16.42
CA GLY A 435 -11.44 3.05 16.75
C GLY A 435 -11.37 4.11 15.65
N LYS A 436 -12.25 4.03 14.65
CA LYS A 436 -12.29 4.95 13.51
C LYS A 436 -13.62 5.68 13.47
N LEU A 437 -13.53 7.01 13.49
CA LEU A 437 -14.66 7.91 13.29
C LEU A 437 -14.45 8.61 11.95
N ILE A 438 -15.21 8.23 10.94
CA ILE A 438 -15.03 8.64 9.55
C ILE A 438 -16.39 9.02 8.94
N SER A 439 -16.38 9.77 7.84
CA SER A 439 -17.62 10.31 7.25
C SER A 439 -18.31 9.36 6.28
N ALA A 440 -17.59 8.38 5.74
CA ALA A 440 -18.17 7.40 4.84
C ALA A 440 -17.36 6.10 4.77
N GLU A 441 -18.05 5.01 4.46
CA GLU A 441 -17.50 3.67 4.29
C GLU A 441 -18.14 2.97 3.11
N GLN A 442 -17.34 2.24 2.33
CA GLN A 442 -17.92 1.31 1.36
C GLN A 442 -18.30 0.01 2.07
N VAL A 443 -19.55 -0.41 1.94
CA VAL A 443 -20.10 -1.53 2.72
C VAL A 443 -20.70 -2.63 1.84
N ARG A 444 -20.96 -3.76 2.49
CA ARG A 444 -21.86 -4.83 2.05
C ARG A 444 -22.81 -5.11 3.22
N ILE A 445 -24.11 -5.02 2.99
CA ILE A 445 -25.12 -5.47 3.94
C ILE A 445 -25.73 -6.74 3.33
N THR A 446 -25.49 -7.89 3.98
CA THR A 446 -25.74 -9.19 3.36
C THR A 446 -27.25 -9.43 3.14
N PRO A 447 -27.64 -10.21 2.13
CA PRO A 447 -26.83 -10.67 1.01
C PRO A 447 -26.83 -9.69 -0.18
N ALA A 448 -27.72 -8.69 -0.19
CA ALA A 448 -28.13 -8.01 -1.41
C ALA A 448 -27.74 -6.52 -1.51
N THR A 449 -27.33 -5.88 -0.42
CA THR A 449 -27.09 -4.43 -0.41
C THR A 449 -25.59 -4.11 -0.52
N LYS A 450 -25.25 -3.23 -1.45
CA LYS A 450 -23.91 -2.72 -1.72
C LYS A 450 -24.00 -1.22 -1.96
N GLY A 451 -23.10 -0.45 -1.33
CA GLY A 451 -23.01 0.97 -1.61
C GLY A 451 -21.98 1.69 -0.76
N LEU A 452 -22.01 3.02 -0.87
CA LEU A 452 -21.32 3.94 0.01
C LEU A 452 -22.27 4.36 1.14
N VAL A 453 -21.92 4.01 2.37
CA VAL A 453 -22.57 4.54 3.57
C VAL A 453 -22.01 5.93 3.84
N VAL A 454 -22.88 6.94 3.87
CA VAL A 454 -22.52 8.34 4.12
C VAL A 454 -23.17 8.82 5.41
N PHE A 455 -22.37 9.45 6.27
CA PHE A 455 -22.87 10.05 7.50
C PHE A 455 -23.74 11.28 7.19
N VAL A 456 -25.01 11.23 7.60
CA VAL A 456 -25.98 12.34 7.48
C VAL A 456 -26.50 12.67 8.88
N PRO A 457 -26.00 13.75 9.51
CA PRO A 457 -26.41 14.15 10.85
C PRO A 457 -27.92 14.37 10.98
N GLY A 458 -28.54 13.70 11.96
CA GLY A 458 -29.98 13.83 12.23
C GLY A 458 -30.86 13.02 11.28
N LEU A 459 -30.29 12.06 10.53
CA LEU A 459 -31.05 11.17 9.65
C LEU A 459 -32.19 10.48 10.40
N LYS A 460 -31.92 9.95 11.60
CA LYS A 460 -32.94 9.22 12.37
C LYS A 460 -34.12 10.10 12.77
N ASP A 461 -33.87 11.37 13.05
CA ASP A 461 -34.93 12.35 13.34
C ASP A 461 -35.75 12.67 12.07
N MET A 462 -35.14 12.57 10.88
CA MET A 462 -35.80 12.84 9.60
C MET A 462 -36.63 11.68 9.07
N VAL A 463 -36.17 10.42 9.24
CA VAL A 463 -36.80 9.23 8.63
C VAL A 463 -37.21 8.13 9.61
N GLY A 464 -36.88 8.25 10.89
CA GLY A 464 -37.22 7.27 11.93
C GLY A 464 -36.26 6.07 12.06
N HIS A 465 -35.29 5.92 11.16
CA HIS A 465 -34.39 4.76 11.09
C HIS A 465 -32.90 5.15 11.13
N ASP A 466 -32.04 4.21 11.53
CA ASP A 466 -30.59 4.44 11.65
C ASP A 466 -29.88 4.45 10.28
N LEU A 467 -30.43 3.70 9.32
CA LEU A 467 -29.95 3.59 7.94
C LEU A 467 -31.10 3.84 6.95
N LEU A 468 -30.79 4.54 5.86
CA LEU A 468 -31.66 4.73 4.70
C LEU A 468 -30.93 4.24 3.45
N ALA A 469 -31.38 3.14 2.86
CA ALA A 469 -30.83 2.59 1.62
C ALA A 469 -31.78 2.89 0.45
N PHE A 470 -31.23 3.40 -0.65
CA PHE A 470 -32.00 3.60 -1.88
C PHE A 470 -32.08 2.30 -2.69
N GLU A 471 -33.13 2.13 -3.50
CA GLU A 471 -33.40 0.91 -4.26
C GLU A 471 -32.19 0.49 -5.11
N SER A 472 -31.52 1.44 -5.73
CA SER A 472 -30.27 1.19 -6.45
C SER A 472 -29.19 0.52 -5.60
N ALA A 473 -29.05 0.81 -4.31
CA ALA A 473 -28.06 0.14 -3.44
C ALA A 473 -28.47 -1.30 -3.08
N THR A 474 -29.77 -1.60 -3.08
CA THR A 474 -30.34 -2.89 -2.68
C THR A 474 -30.65 -3.75 -3.90
N LYS A 475 -29.73 -4.65 -4.24
CA LYS A 475 -29.77 -5.41 -5.50
C LYS A 475 -30.74 -6.61 -5.51
N GLY A 476 -31.48 -6.84 -4.43
CA GLY A 476 -32.42 -7.93 -4.24
C GLY A 476 -33.41 -7.66 -3.10
N ASN A 477 -34.54 -8.36 -3.09
CA ASN A 477 -35.67 -8.07 -2.22
C ASN A 477 -35.57 -8.81 -0.87
N TYR A 478 -35.35 -8.07 0.22
CA TYR A 478 -35.29 -8.63 1.58
C TYR A 478 -36.62 -9.20 2.07
N LYS A 479 -37.77 -8.67 1.61
CA LYS A 479 -39.09 -9.23 1.93
C LYS A 479 -39.18 -10.66 1.44
N THR A 480 -38.73 -10.91 0.21
CA THR A 480 -38.65 -12.27 -0.36
C THR A 480 -37.68 -13.14 0.42
N LEU A 481 -36.46 -12.64 0.68
CA LEU A 481 -35.42 -13.38 1.42
C LEU A 481 -35.94 -13.86 2.79
N LEU A 482 -36.42 -12.94 3.62
CA LEU A 482 -36.82 -13.22 4.99
C LEU A 482 -38.13 -14.01 5.07
N ARG A 483 -38.97 -13.97 4.02
CA ARG A 483 -40.10 -14.89 3.88
C ARG A 483 -39.62 -16.33 3.65
N THR A 484 -38.58 -16.51 2.84
CA THR A 484 -38.09 -17.85 2.42
C THR A 484 -37.02 -18.43 3.34
N ASN A 485 -36.31 -17.56 4.07
CA ASN A 485 -35.29 -17.90 5.05
C ASN A 485 -35.42 -16.96 6.26
N PRO A 486 -36.42 -17.17 7.13
CA PRO A 486 -36.75 -16.27 8.24
C PRO A 486 -35.62 -16.09 9.28
N ASP A 487 -34.76 -17.11 9.41
CA ASP A 487 -33.65 -17.10 10.36
C ASP A 487 -32.36 -16.50 9.77
N PHE A 488 -32.41 -15.96 8.55
CA PHE A 488 -31.24 -15.36 7.91
C PHE A 488 -30.79 -14.10 8.68
N ASN A 489 -29.55 -14.12 9.15
CA ASN A 489 -28.95 -12.98 9.85
C ASN A 489 -28.31 -12.02 8.85
N ILE A 490 -28.92 -10.83 8.72
CA ILE A 490 -28.37 -9.73 7.92
C ILE A 490 -27.18 -9.12 8.65
N GLU A 491 -26.03 -9.13 8.00
CA GLU A 491 -24.77 -8.62 8.55
C GLU A 491 -24.37 -7.31 7.88
N PHE A 492 -24.02 -6.31 8.68
CA PHE A 492 -23.36 -5.10 8.20
C PHE A 492 -21.85 -5.35 8.08
N ARG A 493 -21.29 -5.24 6.88
CA ARG A 493 -19.88 -5.56 6.60
C ARG A 493 -19.17 -4.40 5.93
N ILE A 494 -17.98 -4.05 6.40
CA ILE A 494 -17.17 -2.98 5.83
C ILE A 494 -16.21 -3.55 4.80
N ALA A 495 -16.36 -3.11 3.56
CA ALA A 495 -15.44 -3.44 2.47
C ALA A 495 -14.24 -2.49 2.49
N ILE A 496 -14.47 -1.17 2.57
CA ILE A 496 -13.40 -0.16 2.60
C ILE A 496 -13.72 0.87 3.68
N PHE A 497 -12.80 1.03 4.64
CA PHE A 497 -12.83 2.16 5.56
C PHE A 497 -12.39 3.43 4.81
N GLY A 498 -13.17 4.50 4.93
CA GLY A 498 -12.73 5.85 4.61
C GLY A 498 -11.47 6.26 5.41
N LYS A 499 -10.85 7.34 4.95
CA LYS A 499 -9.70 7.98 5.60
C LYS A 499 -9.95 9.49 5.62
N ASN A 500 -9.40 10.19 6.61
CA ASN A 500 -9.37 11.65 6.59
C ASN A 500 -8.32 12.13 5.57
N ALA A 501 -8.49 13.32 4.99
CA ALA A 501 -7.55 13.86 4.01
C ALA A 501 -6.21 14.23 4.67
N LYS A 502 -6.25 14.77 5.90
CA LYS A 502 -5.06 15.15 6.68
C LYS A 502 -4.13 13.98 7.01
N ASP A 503 -4.66 12.76 7.03
CA ASP A 503 -3.93 11.53 7.33
C ASP A 503 -3.35 10.88 6.06
N ASP A 504 -3.61 11.46 4.87
CA ASP A 504 -3.13 10.97 3.58
C ASP A 504 -2.03 11.90 3.00
N LYS A 505 -1.39 11.46 1.91
CA LYS A 505 -0.34 12.24 1.25
C LYS A 505 -0.92 13.50 0.63
N LYS A 506 -0.37 14.67 0.96
CA LYS A 506 -0.76 15.98 0.39
C LYS A 506 -0.65 16.08 -1.14
N LYS A 507 0.23 15.28 -1.74
CA LYS A 507 0.47 15.25 -3.19
C LYS A 507 0.23 13.86 -3.74
N VAL A 508 -0.48 13.80 -4.84
CA VAL A 508 -0.80 12.58 -5.57
C VAL A 508 -0.12 12.62 -6.92
N ASN A 509 0.56 11.53 -7.28
CA ASN A 509 1.11 11.37 -8.62
C ASN A 509 -0.03 11.01 -9.59
N ILE A 510 -0.47 11.98 -10.40
CA ILE A 510 -1.46 11.73 -11.44
C ILE A 510 -0.80 11.01 -12.63
N PRO A 511 -1.47 10.02 -13.24
CA PRO A 511 -0.90 9.23 -14.32
C PRO A 511 -0.86 10.00 -15.65
N TYR A 512 0.02 9.60 -16.57
CA TYR A 512 0.25 10.31 -17.84
C TYR A 512 -1.01 10.42 -18.72
N GLN A 513 -1.98 9.52 -18.57
CA GLN A 513 -3.25 9.60 -19.29
C GLN A 513 -4.06 10.82 -18.85
N MET A 514 -4.05 11.16 -17.55
CA MET A 514 -4.68 12.39 -17.06
C MET A 514 -3.95 13.63 -17.58
N ILE A 515 -2.62 13.59 -17.63
CA ILE A 515 -1.83 14.72 -18.14
C ILE A 515 -2.15 14.98 -19.62
N GLN A 516 -2.09 13.95 -20.47
CA GLN A 516 -2.33 14.08 -21.91
C GLN A 516 -3.76 14.49 -22.28
N THR A 517 -4.71 14.28 -21.37
CA THR A 517 -6.13 14.65 -21.59
C THR A 517 -6.50 15.97 -20.94
N MET A 518 -5.64 16.54 -20.09
CA MET A 518 -5.88 17.84 -19.45
C MET A 518 -5.04 18.95 -20.08
N PHE A 519 -3.80 18.63 -20.43
CA PHE A 519 -2.82 19.61 -20.90
C PHE A 519 -2.56 19.41 -22.38
N ASP A 520 -2.39 20.53 -23.07
CA ASP A 520 -1.89 20.57 -24.44
C ASP A 520 -0.52 21.25 -24.50
N GLN A 521 -0.01 21.48 -25.71
CA GLN A 521 1.27 22.09 -25.93
C GLN A 521 1.44 23.50 -25.30
N SER A 522 0.36 24.28 -25.15
CA SER A 522 0.43 25.63 -24.58
C SER A 522 0.76 25.64 -23.08
N HIS A 523 0.60 24.50 -22.40
CA HIS A 523 0.80 24.36 -20.95
C HIS A 523 2.18 23.79 -20.57
N VAL A 524 3.03 23.47 -21.55
CA VAL A 524 4.31 22.79 -21.32
C VAL A 524 5.19 23.54 -20.33
N ASP A 525 5.28 24.87 -20.44
CA ASP A 525 6.19 25.64 -19.59
C ASP A 525 5.68 25.76 -18.15
N ALA A 526 4.38 25.97 -17.94
CA ALA A 526 3.77 25.91 -16.61
C ALA A 526 4.00 24.55 -15.93
N LEU A 527 3.93 23.45 -16.69
CA LEU A 527 4.22 22.11 -16.19
C LEU A 527 5.71 21.90 -15.86
N LYS A 528 6.62 22.47 -16.65
CA LYS A 528 8.07 22.46 -16.33
C LYS A 528 8.36 23.26 -15.06
N GLU A 529 7.77 24.45 -14.90
CA GLU A 529 7.91 25.28 -13.70
C GLU A 529 7.40 24.55 -12.46
N LYS A 530 6.23 23.90 -12.56
CA LYS A 530 5.71 23.02 -11.51
C LYS A 530 6.69 21.90 -11.18
N LEU A 531 7.20 21.18 -12.19
CA LEU A 531 8.20 20.13 -11.98
C LEU A 531 9.49 20.65 -11.34
N ASP A 532 9.92 21.86 -11.68
CA ASP A 532 11.11 22.48 -11.09
C ASP A 532 10.94 22.70 -9.59
N ILE A 533 9.78 23.25 -9.17
CA ILE A 533 9.43 23.42 -7.75
C ILE A 533 9.44 22.05 -7.03
N GLU A 534 8.89 21.02 -7.64
CA GLU A 534 8.76 19.69 -7.04
C GLU A 534 10.10 18.95 -6.96
N ILE A 535 10.94 19.10 -8.00
CA ILE A 535 12.32 18.62 -8.00
C ILE A 535 13.12 19.34 -6.90
N GLU A 536 12.94 20.66 -6.75
CA GLU A 536 13.62 21.44 -5.71
C GLU A 536 13.19 21.05 -4.30
N GLU A 537 11.89 20.84 -4.06
CA GLU A 537 11.41 20.37 -2.75
C GLU A 537 11.92 18.96 -2.45
N ALA A 538 11.99 18.08 -3.46
CA ALA A 538 12.61 16.76 -3.30
C ALA A 538 14.11 16.86 -2.92
N PHE A 539 14.83 17.87 -3.43
CA PHE A 539 16.23 18.13 -3.04
C PHE A 539 16.37 18.90 -1.72
N ARG A 540 15.37 19.65 -1.27
CA ARG A 540 15.41 20.25 0.08
C ARG A 540 15.53 19.20 1.16
N VAL A 541 14.90 18.04 0.99
CA VAL A 541 15.10 16.87 1.88
C VAL A 541 16.57 16.43 1.93
N TYR A 542 17.32 16.59 0.84
CA TYR A 542 18.74 16.25 0.79
C TYR A 542 19.62 17.21 1.59
N ASP A 543 19.28 18.49 1.64
CA ASP A 543 20.08 19.53 2.30
C ASP A 543 19.62 19.87 3.73
N SER A 544 18.37 19.55 4.09
CA SER A 544 17.76 19.93 5.36
C SER A 544 17.49 18.71 6.25
N PRO A 545 18.18 18.59 7.40
CA PRO A 545 17.88 17.57 8.41
C PRO A 545 16.43 17.62 8.90
N GLU A 546 15.87 18.82 9.11
CA GLU A 546 14.49 18.98 9.56
C GLU A 546 13.48 18.38 8.56
N LYS A 547 13.64 18.69 7.26
CA LYS A 547 12.79 18.14 6.20
C LYS A 547 12.95 16.63 6.04
N LEU A 548 14.17 16.13 6.24
CA LEU A 548 14.42 14.70 6.26
C LEU A 548 13.76 14.02 7.47
N SER A 549 13.77 14.66 8.64
CA SER A 549 13.09 14.15 9.85
C SER A 549 11.57 14.08 9.67
N GLU A 550 10.99 15.07 8.98
CA GLU A 550 9.58 15.05 8.57
C GLU A 550 9.29 13.90 7.58
N TYR A 551 10.14 13.75 6.54
CA TYR A 551 10.00 12.71 5.52
C TYR A 551 10.14 11.28 6.07
N LEU A 552 11.06 11.07 7.02
CA LEU A 552 11.33 9.78 7.65
C LEU A 552 10.40 9.48 8.84
N GLY A 553 9.61 10.47 9.29
CA GLY A 553 8.73 10.35 10.45
C GLY A 553 9.47 10.39 11.80
N THR A 554 10.78 10.59 11.82
CA THR A 554 11.59 10.60 13.06
C THR A 554 11.26 11.79 13.96
N LYS A 555 10.74 12.89 13.41
CA LYS A 555 10.29 14.07 14.18
C LYS A 555 9.20 13.75 15.20
N THR A 556 8.38 12.74 14.92
CA THR A 556 7.34 12.29 15.87
C THR A 556 7.92 11.56 17.08
N ILE A 557 9.14 11.03 16.96
CA ILE A 557 9.84 10.33 18.05
C ILE A 557 10.46 11.33 19.03
N GLU A 558 10.84 12.53 18.57
CA GLU A 558 11.40 13.61 19.42
C GLU A 558 10.48 13.97 20.59
N MET A 559 9.16 13.78 20.42
CA MET A 559 8.16 13.98 21.48
C MET A 559 8.30 13.03 22.68
N TYR A 560 9.03 11.92 22.51
CA TYR A 560 9.33 10.93 23.54
C TYR A 560 10.75 11.06 24.10
N GLU A 561 11.54 12.04 23.65
CA GLU A 561 12.90 12.24 24.17
C GLU A 561 12.87 12.64 25.65
N GLY A 562 13.63 11.91 26.48
CA GLY A 562 13.70 12.14 27.92
C GLY A 562 12.62 11.41 28.74
N VAL A 563 11.70 10.69 28.09
CA VAL A 563 10.79 9.74 28.75
C VAL A 563 11.56 8.45 29.00
N SER A 564 11.56 7.95 30.24
CA SER A 564 12.26 6.70 30.54
C SER A 564 11.56 5.51 29.88
N ASP A 565 12.31 4.46 29.53
CA ASP A 565 11.72 3.25 28.91
C ASP A 565 10.52 2.73 29.73
N ASP A 566 10.61 2.78 31.05
CA ASP A 566 9.57 2.34 31.99
C ASP A 566 8.31 3.24 32.00
N GLU A 567 8.41 4.48 31.50
CA GLU A 567 7.30 5.44 31.37
C GLU A 567 6.64 5.41 29.98
N LEU A 568 7.30 4.79 28.99
CA LEU A 568 6.72 4.61 27.66
C LEU A 568 5.66 3.51 27.69
N SER A 569 4.46 3.83 27.19
CA SER A 569 3.45 2.80 26.94
C SER A 569 3.94 1.84 25.85
N GLU A 570 3.41 0.62 25.85
CA GLU A 570 3.76 -0.35 24.80
C GLU A 570 3.40 0.13 23.38
N GLU A 571 2.43 1.05 23.19
CA GLU A 571 2.20 1.65 21.85
C GLU A 571 3.29 2.61 21.45
N GLN A 572 3.77 3.42 22.40
CA GLN A 572 4.82 4.39 22.14
C GLN A 572 6.08 3.63 21.75
N ARG A 573 6.36 2.51 22.43
CA ARG A 573 7.42 1.57 22.03
C ARG A 573 7.18 0.97 20.64
N GLU A 574 5.97 0.47 20.35
CA GLU A 574 5.65 -0.09 19.03
C GLU A 574 5.71 0.97 17.90
N GLN A 575 5.32 2.21 18.16
CA GLN A 575 5.43 3.34 17.22
C GLN A 575 6.90 3.70 16.97
N ILE A 576 7.72 3.74 18.01
CA ILE A 576 9.17 3.93 17.92
C ILE A 576 9.78 2.81 17.09
N ASP A 577 9.50 1.55 17.42
CA ASP A 577 10.02 0.37 16.74
C ASP A 577 9.62 0.33 15.26
N ASN A 578 8.35 0.65 14.94
CA ASN A 578 7.84 0.72 13.57
C ASN A 578 8.42 1.88 12.75
N THR A 579 8.85 2.95 13.40
CA THR A 579 9.51 4.10 12.74
C THR A 579 11.00 3.83 12.54
N LEU A 580 11.64 3.12 13.48
CA LEU A 580 13.05 2.75 13.50
C LEU A 580 13.31 1.36 12.87
N VAL A 581 12.54 0.97 11.85
CA VAL A 581 12.69 -0.35 11.18
C VAL A 581 13.90 -0.41 10.24
N SER A 582 14.34 0.73 9.70
CA SER A 582 15.41 0.77 8.71
C SER A 582 16.74 1.16 9.33
N LEU A 583 17.85 0.65 8.77
CA LEU A 583 19.20 1.11 9.12
C LEU A 583 19.33 2.64 9.00
N PHE A 584 18.71 3.19 7.95
CA PHE A 584 18.76 4.62 7.63
C PHE A 584 18.10 5.48 8.71
N THR A 585 16.88 5.13 9.12
CA THR A 585 16.12 5.86 10.15
C THR A 585 16.75 5.74 11.54
N ASN A 586 17.29 4.56 11.88
CA ASN A 586 18.01 4.33 13.14
C ASN A 586 19.21 5.26 13.32
N PHE A 587 20.10 5.29 12.33
CA PHE A 587 21.29 6.14 12.44
C PHE A 587 20.90 7.62 12.45
N PHE A 588 19.96 8.03 11.58
CA PHE A 588 19.57 9.45 11.46
C PHE A 588 19.00 9.99 12.76
N TYR A 589 18.11 9.23 13.40
CA TYR A 589 17.55 9.56 14.71
C TYR A 589 18.61 9.57 15.83
N THR A 590 19.62 8.70 15.73
CA THR A 590 20.73 8.65 16.70
C THR A 590 21.63 9.89 16.59
N GLY A 591 21.81 10.43 15.38
CA GLY A 591 22.54 11.66 15.15
C GLY A 591 22.37 12.19 13.74
N GLU A 592 21.77 13.36 13.59
CA GLU A 592 21.48 13.97 12.30
C GLU A 592 22.74 14.21 11.45
N PHE A 593 23.88 14.47 12.10
CA PHE A 593 25.16 14.75 11.44
C PHE A 593 25.66 13.60 10.57
N ILE A 594 25.14 12.38 10.73
CA ILE A 594 25.51 11.26 9.86
C ILE A 594 25.20 11.57 8.39
N MET A 595 24.26 12.48 8.15
CA MET A 595 23.83 12.85 6.81
C MET A 595 24.91 13.61 6.07
N ASP A 596 25.98 14.03 6.72
CA ASP A 596 27.17 14.56 6.04
C ASP A 596 28.00 13.42 5.39
N ASP A 597 27.74 12.16 5.74
CA ASP A 597 28.46 11.01 5.21
C ASP A 597 28.03 10.64 3.77
N PRO A 598 28.99 10.42 2.84
CA PRO A 598 28.73 10.03 1.46
C PRO A 598 27.86 8.78 1.29
N TYR A 599 27.94 7.81 2.21
CA TYR A 599 27.11 6.62 2.20
C TYR A 599 25.63 6.95 2.43
N PHE A 600 25.32 7.76 3.45
CA PHE A 600 23.95 8.18 3.76
C PHE A 600 23.41 9.19 2.75
N LYS A 601 24.24 10.16 2.31
CA LYS A 601 23.88 11.06 1.20
C LYS A 601 23.53 10.29 -0.06
N LYS A 602 24.31 9.26 -0.45
CA LYS A 602 23.99 8.45 -1.62
C LYS A 602 22.69 7.66 -1.43
N ARG A 603 22.48 7.02 -0.27
CA ARG A 603 21.22 6.32 0.04
C ARG A 603 20.01 7.25 -0.10
N LEU A 604 20.13 8.49 0.37
CA LEU A 604 19.08 9.50 0.24
C LEU A 604 18.87 9.93 -1.22
N LEU A 605 19.95 10.12 -1.99
CA LEU A 605 19.86 10.36 -3.43
C LEU A 605 19.18 9.20 -4.16
N ASP A 606 19.48 7.95 -3.82
CA ASP A 606 18.82 6.80 -4.43
C ASP A 606 17.30 6.81 -4.16
N ILE A 607 16.87 7.25 -2.97
CA ILE A 607 15.45 7.43 -2.61
C ILE A 607 14.83 8.55 -3.44
N ILE A 608 15.47 9.73 -3.48
CA ILE A 608 14.99 10.89 -4.26
C ILE A 608 14.96 10.56 -5.77
N GLU A 609 15.99 9.89 -6.29
CA GLU A 609 16.06 9.42 -7.67
C GLU A 609 14.92 8.46 -7.99
N ASN A 610 14.57 7.55 -7.07
CA ASN A 610 13.44 6.66 -7.26
C ASN A 610 12.09 7.41 -7.28
N MET A 611 11.95 8.50 -6.52
CA MET A 611 10.78 9.38 -6.61
C MET A 611 10.73 10.10 -7.97
N ILE A 612 11.83 10.73 -8.39
CA ILE A 612 11.93 11.48 -9.65
C ILE A 612 11.78 10.55 -10.87
N LYS A 613 12.26 9.30 -10.79
CA LYS A 613 12.10 8.30 -11.86
C LYS A 613 10.64 8.06 -12.23
N ALA A 614 9.70 8.16 -11.29
CA ALA A 614 8.28 8.07 -11.62
C ALA A 614 7.85 9.22 -12.54
N TRP A 615 8.37 10.43 -12.31
CA TRP A 615 8.08 11.62 -13.12
C TRP A 615 8.66 11.54 -14.53
N THR A 616 9.82 10.91 -14.70
CA THR A 616 10.38 10.62 -16.04
C THR A 616 9.51 9.69 -16.88
N ARG A 617 8.56 8.97 -16.26
CA ARG A 617 7.58 8.10 -16.92
C ARG A 617 6.22 8.77 -17.11
N GLY A 618 6.14 10.06 -16.83
CA GLY A 618 4.93 10.85 -17.03
C GLY A 618 3.95 10.83 -15.88
N ALA A 619 4.39 10.52 -14.66
CA ALA A 619 3.58 10.76 -13.47
C ALA A 619 3.86 12.17 -12.94
N LEU A 620 2.86 13.04 -12.81
CA LEU A 620 3.08 14.41 -12.33
C LEU A 620 2.58 14.52 -10.88
N PRO A 621 3.38 15.03 -9.93
CA PRO A 621 2.91 15.29 -8.58
C PRO A 621 1.99 16.53 -8.59
N ILE A 622 0.72 16.34 -8.20
CA ILE A 622 -0.29 17.39 -8.10
C ILE A 622 -0.83 17.41 -6.67
N GLU A 623 -1.12 18.61 -6.15
CA GLU A 623 -1.74 18.79 -4.83
C GLU A 623 -3.20 18.34 -4.84
N GLY A 624 -3.67 17.69 -3.78
CA GLY A 624 -5.04 17.21 -3.65
C GLY A 624 -5.13 15.71 -3.37
N HIS A 625 -6.38 15.23 -3.27
CA HIS A 625 -6.67 13.87 -2.76
C HIS A 625 -7.77 13.17 -3.55
N TYR A 626 -7.73 11.84 -3.53
CA TYR A 626 -8.85 11.01 -3.98
C TYR A 626 -9.96 10.97 -2.91
N ARG A 627 -11.04 11.71 -3.18
CA ARG A 627 -12.21 11.85 -2.30
C ARG A 627 -13.36 11.02 -2.81
N PHE A 628 -14.18 10.48 -1.91
CA PHE A 628 -15.42 9.81 -2.35
C PHE A 628 -16.39 10.82 -2.96
N MET A 629 -17.01 10.41 -4.06
CA MET A 629 -18.04 11.19 -4.73
C MET A 629 -19.38 10.95 -4.02
N VAL A 630 -20.08 12.02 -3.67
CA VAL A 630 -21.40 11.96 -3.03
C VAL A 630 -22.29 13.03 -3.66
N THR A 631 -23.59 12.78 -3.75
CA THR A 631 -24.55 13.83 -4.12
C THR A 631 -24.83 14.78 -2.94
N ASP A 632 -25.45 15.93 -3.19
CA ASP A 632 -25.98 16.81 -2.13
C ASP A 632 -27.03 16.08 -1.26
N VAL A 633 -26.58 15.61 -0.10
CA VAL A 633 -27.40 14.78 0.80
C VAL A 633 -28.59 15.55 1.36
N TYR A 634 -28.47 16.86 1.59
CA TYR A 634 -29.56 17.63 2.18
C TYR A 634 -30.65 17.94 1.14
N ALA A 635 -30.28 18.19 -0.11
CA ALA A 635 -31.24 18.31 -1.21
C ALA A 635 -32.01 17.01 -1.44
N VAL A 636 -31.31 15.87 -1.43
CA VAL A 636 -31.92 14.54 -1.54
C VAL A 636 -32.88 14.29 -0.38
N MET A 637 -32.49 14.60 0.86
CA MET A 637 -33.37 14.42 2.02
C MET A 637 -34.60 15.33 2.00
N GLU A 638 -34.46 16.57 1.53
CA GLU A 638 -35.62 17.46 1.33
C GLU A 638 -36.57 16.92 0.26
N ALA A 639 -36.03 16.52 -0.89
CA ALA A 639 -36.81 15.92 -1.97
C ALA A 639 -37.53 14.64 -1.53
N TYR A 640 -36.84 13.77 -0.78
CA TYR A 640 -37.45 12.59 -0.18
C TYR A 640 -38.65 12.95 0.69
N ARG A 641 -38.48 13.86 1.65
CA ARG A 641 -39.54 14.22 2.61
C ARG A 641 -40.75 14.84 1.92
N MET A 642 -40.52 15.77 0.99
CA MET A 642 -41.58 16.49 0.31
C MET A 642 -42.25 15.64 -0.78
N GLY A 643 -41.45 14.89 -1.54
CA GLY A 643 -41.91 13.99 -2.59
C GLY A 643 -42.69 12.80 -2.04
N SER A 644 -42.19 12.10 -1.02
CA SER A 644 -42.89 10.96 -0.43
C SER A 644 -44.21 11.37 0.23
N TYR A 645 -44.27 12.58 0.83
CA TYR A 645 -45.52 13.13 1.35
C TYR A 645 -46.51 13.41 0.20
N ALA A 646 -46.07 14.08 -0.86
CA ALA A 646 -46.93 14.33 -2.03
C ALA A 646 -47.44 13.04 -2.69
N LYS A 647 -46.58 12.01 -2.80
CA LYS A 647 -46.93 10.68 -3.35
C LYS A 647 -47.98 9.99 -2.49
N LYS A 648 -47.86 10.08 -1.16
CA LYS A 648 -48.81 9.51 -0.21
C LYS A 648 -50.21 10.13 -0.32
N TYR A 649 -50.29 11.44 -0.51
CA TYR A 649 -51.57 12.17 -0.52
C TYR A 649 -52.10 12.47 -1.93
N GLY A 650 -51.36 12.13 -2.98
CA GLY A 650 -51.80 12.21 -4.37
C GLY A 650 -52.06 13.62 -4.89
N TYR A 651 -51.29 14.62 -4.46
CA TYR A 651 -51.42 16.01 -4.93
C TYR A 651 -50.22 16.46 -5.78
N ASP A 652 -50.48 17.40 -6.68
CA ASP A 652 -49.47 17.95 -7.59
C ASP A 652 -48.34 18.66 -6.83
N SER A 653 -47.10 18.24 -7.10
CA SER A 653 -45.92 18.74 -6.39
C SER A 653 -44.74 18.88 -7.34
N LYS A 654 -43.97 19.96 -7.19
CA LYS A 654 -42.70 20.18 -7.91
C LYS A 654 -41.61 19.16 -7.58
N PHE A 655 -41.84 18.28 -6.60
CA PHE A 655 -40.94 17.22 -6.16
C PHE A 655 -41.31 15.85 -6.76
N ILE A 656 -42.34 15.79 -7.60
CA ILE A 656 -42.76 14.58 -8.31
C ILE A 656 -42.80 14.91 -9.80
N ASP A 657 -42.25 14.04 -10.64
CA ASP A 657 -42.36 14.20 -12.09
C ASP A 657 -43.61 13.52 -12.67
N ASP A 658 -43.85 13.70 -13.96
CA ASP A 658 -45.04 13.18 -14.65
C ASP A 658 -45.15 11.64 -14.62
N LYS A 659 -44.06 10.93 -14.26
CA LYS A 659 -44.01 9.47 -14.12
C LYS A 659 -44.22 9.01 -12.68
N GLY A 660 -44.36 9.94 -11.73
CA GLY A 660 -44.51 9.66 -10.31
C GLY A 660 -43.19 9.46 -9.57
N ASP A 661 -42.05 9.77 -10.20
CA ASP A 661 -40.73 9.66 -9.57
C ASP A 661 -40.44 10.88 -8.71
N VAL A 662 -39.79 10.68 -7.57
CA VAL A 662 -39.36 11.78 -6.70
C VAL A 662 -38.15 12.48 -7.33
N ILE A 663 -38.22 13.80 -7.43
CA ILE A 663 -37.17 14.63 -8.03
C ILE A 663 -36.66 15.72 -7.10
N VAL A 664 -35.38 16.03 -7.21
CA VAL A 664 -34.79 17.26 -6.67
C VAL A 664 -35.09 18.38 -7.67
N PRO A 665 -35.88 19.42 -7.32
CA PRO A 665 -36.16 20.51 -8.23
C PRO A 665 -34.96 21.49 -8.31
N PRO A 666 -34.80 22.24 -9.42
CA PRO A 666 -33.59 23.06 -9.67
C PRO A 666 -33.26 24.15 -8.64
N HIS A 667 -34.22 24.55 -7.81
CA HIS A 667 -34.05 25.58 -6.78
C HIS A 667 -33.73 25.01 -5.38
N VAL A 668 -33.63 23.68 -5.26
CA VAL A 668 -33.31 22.97 -4.01
C VAL A 668 -31.88 22.44 -4.09
N GLY A 669 -31.13 22.63 -3.01
CA GLY A 669 -29.75 22.18 -2.89
C GLY A 669 -28.72 23.09 -3.51
N LEU A 670 -27.53 22.53 -3.74
CA LEU A 670 -26.44 23.20 -4.44
C LEU A 670 -26.82 23.55 -5.88
N ALA A 671 -26.60 24.80 -6.27
CA ALA A 671 -26.73 25.23 -7.66
C ALA A 671 -25.78 24.43 -8.57
N ALA A 672 -26.13 24.31 -9.85
CA ALA A 672 -25.28 23.66 -10.85
C ALA A 672 -23.87 24.27 -10.85
N GLY A 673 -22.83 23.44 -11.00
CA GLY A 673 -21.43 23.88 -11.00
C GLY A 673 -20.87 24.20 -9.62
N HIS A 674 -21.58 23.89 -8.53
CA HIS A 674 -21.10 24.07 -7.16
C HIS A 674 -20.95 22.75 -6.42
N VAL A 675 -20.01 22.73 -5.47
CA VAL A 675 -19.74 21.58 -4.60
C VAL A 675 -19.52 22.02 -3.16
N VAL A 676 -19.77 21.11 -2.21
CA VAL A 676 -19.28 21.26 -0.83
C VAL A 676 -18.12 20.28 -0.62
N MET A 677 -16.99 20.81 -0.15
CA MET A 677 -15.77 20.05 0.14
C MET A 677 -15.05 20.64 1.34
N VAL A 678 -14.56 19.79 2.23
CA VAL A 678 -13.66 20.17 3.33
C VAL A 678 -12.22 20.15 2.81
N ASP A 679 -11.38 21.09 3.23
CA ASP A 679 -9.98 21.20 2.84
C ASP A 679 -9.13 19.95 3.17
N ASP A 680 -7.89 19.93 2.69
CA ASP A 680 -6.98 18.80 2.87
C ASP A 680 -6.45 18.67 4.32
N GLN A 681 -6.73 19.65 5.18
CA GLN A 681 -6.41 19.62 6.60
C GLN A 681 -7.58 19.11 7.47
N ASP A 682 -8.72 18.82 6.84
CA ASP A 682 -10.00 18.50 7.48
C ASP A 682 -10.46 19.56 8.49
N LYS A 683 -10.12 20.83 8.26
CA LYS A 683 -10.42 21.96 9.16
C LYS A 683 -11.58 22.77 8.63
N ASP A 684 -11.40 23.35 7.46
CA ASP A 684 -12.28 24.38 6.90
C ASP A 684 -12.95 23.91 5.61
N PHE A 685 -14.06 24.53 5.23
CA PHE A 685 -14.65 24.28 3.92
C PHE A 685 -13.88 25.05 2.84
N VAL A 686 -13.74 24.44 1.66
CA VAL A 686 -13.24 25.13 0.47
C VAL A 686 -14.38 25.99 -0.09
N ALA A 687 -14.22 27.31 -0.01
CA ALA A 687 -15.21 28.29 -0.44
C ALA A 687 -14.63 29.21 -1.52
N GLU A 688 -15.42 29.52 -2.55
CA GLU A 688 -15.11 30.47 -3.62
C GLU A 688 -13.86 30.14 -4.46
N GLN A 689 -13.41 28.88 -4.42
CA GLN A 689 -12.30 28.38 -5.20
C GLN A 689 -12.79 27.39 -6.26
N ASP A 690 -12.17 27.45 -7.44
CA ASP A 690 -12.40 26.47 -8.49
C ASP A 690 -11.67 25.18 -8.15
N ILE A 691 -12.38 24.06 -8.25
CA ILE A 691 -11.87 22.73 -7.97
C ILE A 691 -12.03 21.89 -9.23
N ILE A 692 -10.96 21.19 -9.62
CA ILE A 692 -10.95 20.28 -10.76
C ILE A 692 -11.06 18.83 -10.25
N PHE A 693 -11.88 18.05 -10.95
CA PHE A 693 -12.13 16.65 -10.63
C PHE A 693 -11.75 15.75 -11.80
N ASN A 694 -11.00 14.69 -11.49
CA ASN A 694 -10.64 13.66 -12.45
C ASN A 694 -10.78 12.26 -11.82
N ARG A 695 -11.31 11.30 -12.58
CA ARG A 695 -11.39 9.88 -12.17
C ARG A 695 -10.45 9.03 -13.03
N ASN A 696 -9.82 8.02 -12.43
CA ASN A 696 -8.95 7.08 -13.13
C ASN A 696 -9.73 5.79 -13.49
N PRO A 697 -9.59 5.22 -14.71
CA PRO A 697 -8.86 5.73 -15.87
C PRO A 697 -9.59 6.89 -16.57
N LYS A 698 -8.82 7.87 -17.04
CA LYS A 698 -9.26 8.97 -17.91
C LYS A 698 -8.59 8.81 -19.26
N ILE A 699 -9.34 8.81 -20.37
CA ILE A 699 -8.78 8.67 -21.71
C ILE A 699 -9.30 9.69 -22.74
N SER A 700 -10.38 10.43 -22.45
CA SER A 700 -10.83 11.57 -23.27
C SER A 700 -10.63 12.91 -22.57
N THR A 701 -10.40 13.97 -23.35
CA THR A 701 -10.31 15.36 -22.88
C THR A 701 -11.61 15.85 -22.23
N LYS A 702 -12.74 15.24 -22.60
CA LYS A 702 -14.10 15.60 -22.18
C LYS A 702 -14.46 15.07 -20.78
N GLU A 703 -13.55 14.34 -20.14
CA GLU A 703 -13.81 13.68 -18.85
C GLU A 703 -13.39 14.47 -17.61
N THR A 704 -12.87 15.69 -17.77
CA THR A 704 -12.55 16.57 -16.64
C THR A 704 -13.76 17.39 -16.24
N ALA A 705 -14.06 17.39 -14.94
CA ALA A 705 -15.12 18.21 -14.36
C ALA A 705 -14.55 19.38 -13.56
N LYS A 706 -15.33 20.45 -13.45
CA LYS A 706 -14.99 21.66 -12.70
C LYS A 706 -16.21 22.10 -11.90
N ALA A 707 -15.99 22.47 -10.64
CA ALA A 707 -17.00 23.12 -9.83
C ALA A 707 -16.36 24.15 -8.91
N ARG A 708 -17.17 25.08 -8.42
CA ARG A 708 -16.76 26.07 -7.43
C ARG A 708 -17.14 25.60 -6.02
N GLY A 709 -16.19 25.65 -5.10
CA GLY A 709 -16.44 25.37 -3.68
C GLY A 709 -17.45 26.36 -3.11
N THR A 710 -18.45 25.85 -2.39
CA THR A 710 -19.45 26.66 -1.70
C THR A 710 -19.71 26.12 -0.29
N VAL A 711 -20.40 26.91 0.51
CA VAL A 711 -20.72 26.58 1.91
C VAL A 711 -22.17 26.91 2.17
N THR A 712 -22.96 25.91 2.57
CA THR A 712 -24.35 26.12 3.00
C THR A 712 -24.47 26.00 4.52
N LYS A 713 -25.57 26.53 5.07
CA LYS A 713 -25.82 26.57 6.50
C LYS A 713 -25.89 25.17 7.11
N GLU A 714 -26.52 24.24 6.41
CA GLU A 714 -26.79 22.86 6.85
C GLU A 714 -25.46 22.12 7.09
N TYR A 715 -24.53 22.19 6.13
CA TYR A 715 -23.21 21.58 6.24
C TYR A 715 -22.37 22.20 7.38
N VAL A 716 -22.47 23.53 7.58
CA VAL A 716 -21.78 24.23 8.68
C VAL A 716 -22.32 23.82 10.05
N GLU A 717 -23.64 23.76 10.21
CA GLU A 717 -24.27 23.35 11.46
C GLU A 717 -23.97 21.90 11.81
N ALA A 718 -23.97 21.02 10.80
CA ALA A 718 -23.53 19.64 10.94
C ALA A 718 -22.10 19.51 11.46
N ARG A 719 -21.13 20.24 10.90
CA ARG A 719 -19.73 20.22 11.39
C ARG A 719 -19.55 20.87 12.75
N LYS A 720 -20.34 21.90 13.09
CA LYS A 720 -20.35 22.48 14.45
C LYS A 720 -20.73 21.44 15.50
N LYS A 721 -21.69 20.56 15.18
CA LYS A 721 -22.12 19.47 16.07
C LYS A 721 -21.19 18.25 16.02
N TYR A 722 -20.66 17.94 14.84
CA TYR A 722 -19.81 16.77 14.58
C TYR A 722 -18.57 17.17 13.77
N SER A 723 -17.45 17.42 14.44
CA SER A 723 -16.22 17.93 13.78
C SER A 723 -15.61 17.00 12.72
N PHE A 724 -15.95 15.71 12.73
CA PHE A 724 -15.47 14.74 11.73
C PHE A 724 -16.33 14.70 10.47
N ALA A 725 -17.49 15.37 10.44
CA ALA A 725 -18.44 15.28 9.36
C ALA A 725 -17.86 15.81 8.05
N PHE A 726 -18.14 15.09 6.97
CA PHE A 726 -17.78 15.43 5.59
C PHE A 726 -16.28 15.39 5.24
N ASN A 727 -15.44 14.87 6.14
CA ASN A 727 -14.01 14.70 5.89
C ASN A 727 -13.77 13.78 4.68
N ASN A 728 -12.87 14.21 3.79
CA ASN A 728 -12.46 13.48 2.58
C ASN A 728 -13.62 13.06 1.62
N LEU A 729 -14.70 13.85 1.59
CA LEU A 729 -15.82 13.71 0.66
C LEU A 729 -15.91 14.94 -0.26
N VAL A 730 -16.58 14.77 -1.41
CA VAL A 730 -17.04 15.87 -2.26
C VAL A 730 -18.54 15.68 -2.51
N PHE A 731 -19.34 16.69 -2.15
CA PHE A 731 -20.78 16.72 -2.38
C PHE A 731 -21.05 17.50 -3.66
N PHE A 732 -21.49 16.79 -4.71
CA PHE A 732 -21.82 17.35 -6.02
C PHE A 732 -23.27 17.80 -6.09
N SER A 733 -23.51 18.89 -6.83
CA SER A 733 -24.86 19.31 -7.18
C SER A 733 -25.66 18.18 -7.85
N CYS A 734 -26.96 18.16 -7.58
CA CYS A 734 -27.92 17.31 -8.26
C CYS A 734 -28.20 17.77 -9.70
N HIS A 735 -27.78 18.98 -10.08
CA HIS A 735 -28.30 19.70 -11.25
C HIS A 735 -27.26 19.91 -12.36
N ASP A 736 -26.14 19.18 -12.32
CA ASP A 736 -25.06 19.29 -13.32
C ASP A 736 -24.51 17.93 -13.79
N PHE A 737 -23.62 18.01 -14.79
CA PHE A 737 -22.95 16.86 -15.38
C PHE A 737 -21.64 16.47 -14.66
N ASN A 738 -21.21 17.13 -13.57
CA ASN A 738 -19.86 16.97 -13.03
C ASN A 738 -19.52 15.54 -12.60
N VAL A 739 -20.52 14.79 -12.14
CA VAL A 739 -20.36 13.38 -11.76
C VAL A 739 -20.21 12.49 -12.99
N VAL A 740 -21.19 12.53 -13.90
CA VAL A 740 -21.22 11.69 -15.10
C VAL A 740 -20.12 12.04 -16.11
N LYS A 741 -19.66 13.30 -16.13
CA LYS A 741 -18.54 13.76 -16.95
C LYS A 741 -17.25 13.01 -16.61
N GLN A 742 -17.09 12.52 -15.38
CA GLN A 742 -15.93 11.73 -14.95
C GLN A 742 -16.02 10.26 -15.38
N GLY A 743 -16.45 10.04 -16.63
CA GLY A 743 -16.48 8.73 -17.24
C GLY A 743 -17.67 7.86 -16.83
N GLY A 744 -18.83 8.46 -16.58
CA GLY A 744 -20.03 7.76 -16.10
C GLY A 744 -19.90 7.29 -14.66
N ALA A 745 -19.28 8.11 -13.79
CA ALA A 745 -19.16 7.79 -12.38
C ALA A 745 -20.53 7.75 -11.67
N ASP A 746 -20.62 6.96 -10.61
CA ASP A 746 -21.79 6.85 -9.73
C ASP A 746 -21.40 7.16 -8.27
N PHE A 747 -22.26 6.83 -7.31
CA PHE A 747 -22.03 7.08 -5.89
C PHE A 747 -21.87 5.79 -5.06
N ASP A 748 -21.56 4.64 -5.69
CA ASP A 748 -21.48 3.34 -5.02
C ASP A 748 -20.13 3.05 -4.29
N GLY A 749 -19.23 4.04 -4.35
CA GLY A 749 -17.88 4.02 -3.80
C GLY A 749 -16.82 4.63 -4.72
N ASP A 750 -17.22 5.25 -5.82
CA ASP A 750 -16.33 5.97 -6.73
C ASP A 750 -15.60 7.13 -6.04
N LYS A 751 -14.37 7.38 -6.52
CA LYS A 751 -13.52 8.45 -6.04
C LYS A 751 -13.01 9.32 -7.17
N CYS A 752 -13.01 10.63 -6.94
CA CYS A 752 -12.38 11.60 -7.82
C CYS A 752 -11.14 12.18 -7.16
N HIS A 753 -10.08 12.38 -7.94
CA HIS A 753 -8.99 13.27 -7.55
C HIS A 753 -9.51 14.71 -7.62
N ALA A 754 -9.63 15.36 -6.47
CA ALA A 754 -10.04 16.75 -6.34
C ALA A 754 -8.82 17.63 -6.05
N THR A 755 -8.64 18.70 -6.83
CA THR A 755 -7.48 19.59 -6.71
C THR A 755 -7.85 21.04 -6.96
N THR A 756 -7.20 21.93 -6.22
CA THR A 756 -7.21 23.39 -6.39
C THR A 756 -5.86 23.91 -6.94
N ASP A 757 -4.96 23.01 -7.37
CA ASP A 757 -3.66 23.36 -7.93
C ASP A 757 -3.83 24.26 -9.17
N SER A 758 -3.22 25.45 -9.15
CA SER A 758 -3.45 26.49 -10.17
C SER A 758 -3.13 26.01 -11.57
N VAL A 759 -2.07 25.21 -11.75
CA VAL A 759 -1.67 24.69 -13.06
C VAL A 759 -2.76 23.82 -13.66
N VAL A 760 -3.47 23.06 -12.82
CA VAL A 760 -4.59 22.21 -13.24
C VAL A 760 -5.85 23.04 -13.48
N VAL A 761 -6.15 23.99 -12.59
CA VAL A 761 -7.33 24.86 -12.71
C VAL A 761 -7.27 25.71 -13.98
N GLU A 762 -6.10 26.26 -14.31
CA GLU A 762 -5.87 27.10 -15.48
C GLU A 762 -5.91 26.30 -16.79
N ALA A 763 -5.55 25.01 -16.76
CA ALA A 763 -5.61 24.13 -17.93
C ALA A 763 -7.02 23.66 -18.29
N TYR A 764 -8.02 23.90 -17.43
CA TYR A 764 -9.37 23.44 -17.66
C TYR A 764 -10.02 24.08 -18.89
N LYS A 765 -10.63 23.25 -19.74
CA LYS A 765 -11.45 23.68 -20.87
C LYS A 765 -12.87 23.13 -20.72
N GLU A 766 -13.85 24.00 -20.81
CA GLU A 766 -15.26 23.58 -20.80
C GLU A 766 -15.60 22.87 -22.10
N LEU A 767 -15.75 21.54 -22.02
CA LEU A 767 -16.16 20.68 -23.12
C LEU A 767 -17.48 19.98 -22.79
N PRO A 768 -18.30 19.63 -23.81
CA PRO A 768 -19.51 18.84 -23.60
C PRO A 768 -19.22 17.53 -22.87
N ALA A 769 -20.11 17.14 -21.95
CA ALA A 769 -19.98 15.86 -21.25
C ALA A 769 -20.19 14.69 -22.20
N LEU A 770 -19.22 13.79 -22.33
CA LEU A 770 -19.36 12.55 -23.11
C LEU A 770 -20.12 11.52 -22.27
N LEU A 771 -21.41 11.31 -22.57
CA LEU A 771 -22.25 10.35 -21.86
C LEU A 771 -22.25 9.00 -22.57
N ASP A 772 -22.44 7.93 -21.80
CA ASP A 772 -22.71 6.59 -22.34
C ASP A 772 -24.18 6.48 -22.79
N LEU A 773 -24.54 7.31 -23.77
CA LEU A 773 -25.90 7.45 -24.29
C LEU A 773 -25.88 7.24 -25.80
N THR A 774 -26.74 6.35 -26.28
CA THR A 774 -26.89 6.02 -27.70
C THR A 774 -28.26 6.43 -28.21
N TYR A 775 -28.32 7.09 -29.36
CA TYR A 775 -29.56 7.44 -30.06
C TYR A 775 -29.90 6.39 -31.11
N ILE A 776 -31.09 5.77 -31.01
CA ILE A 776 -31.59 4.73 -31.93
C ILE A 776 -33.08 4.94 -32.16
N ASP A 777 -33.50 4.91 -33.43
CA ASP A 777 -34.92 4.90 -33.84
C ASP A 777 -35.78 6.02 -33.21
N GLY A 778 -35.20 7.18 -32.91
CA GLY A 778 -35.91 8.30 -32.29
C GLY A 778 -35.75 8.39 -30.76
N GLU A 779 -35.14 7.39 -30.12
CA GLU A 779 -35.06 7.27 -28.66
C GLU A 779 -33.61 7.25 -28.15
N PHE A 780 -33.41 7.74 -26.93
CA PHE A 780 -32.14 7.65 -26.22
C PHE A 780 -32.11 6.40 -25.34
N VAL A 781 -31.07 5.61 -25.50
CA VAL A 781 -30.80 4.38 -24.74
C VAL A 781 -29.47 4.52 -24.01
N GLU A 782 -29.43 4.22 -22.72
CA GLU A 782 -28.19 4.20 -21.95
C GLU A 782 -27.36 2.94 -22.25
N GLY A 783 -26.05 3.11 -22.40
CA GLY A 783 -25.10 2.02 -22.61
C GLY A 783 -25.05 1.48 -24.04
N CYS A 784 -24.52 0.26 -24.16
CA CYS A 784 -24.33 -0.43 -25.43
C CYS A 784 -25.68 -0.83 -26.05
N PRO A 785 -26.00 -0.33 -27.25
CA PRO A 785 -27.28 -0.64 -27.88
C PRO A 785 -27.34 -2.03 -28.51
N TRP A 786 -26.18 -2.58 -28.89
CA TRP A 786 -26.12 -3.87 -29.56
C TRP A 786 -26.14 -4.98 -28.52
N GLN A 787 -27.24 -5.71 -28.50
CA GLN A 787 -27.33 -6.97 -27.80
C GLN A 787 -27.07 -8.11 -28.80
N PRO A 788 -26.29 -9.12 -28.41
CA PRO A 788 -26.00 -10.27 -29.25
C PRO A 788 -27.26 -11.11 -29.47
N LYS A 789 -27.47 -11.57 -30.71
CA LYS A 789 -28.60 -12.43 -31.07
C LYS A 789 -28.30 -13.87 -30.67
N THR A 790 -29.08 -14.43 -29.75
CA THR A 790 -28.93 -15.78 -29.16
C THR A 790 -28.82 -16.93 -30.17
N LYS A 791 -29.50 -16.83 -31.32
CA LYS A 791 -29.76 -17.99 -32.19
C LYS A 791 -28.52 -18.59 -32.88
N ALA A 792 -27.47 -17.82 -33.13
CA ALA A 792 -26.30 -18.26 -33.91
C ALA A 792 -25.13 -18.78 -33.05
N GLU A 793 -24.98 -18.30 -31.80
CA GLU A 793 -23.86 -18.68 -30.92
C GLU A 793 -24.09 -20.05 -30.24
N PHE A 794 -25.34 -20.49 -30.12
CA PHE A 794 -25.68 -21.79 -29.51
C PHE A 794 -25.48 -23.01 -30.42
N ASP A 795 -25.12 -22.80 -31.70
CA ASP A 795 -24.82 -23.91 -32.61
C ASP A 795 -23.60 -24.72 -32.17
N PHE A 796 -22.71 -24.14 -31.36
CA PHE A 796 -21.51 -24.78 -30.80
C PHE A 796 -21.81 -25.89 -29.78
N PHE A 797 -22.93 -25.82 -29.04
CA PHE A 797 -23.22 -26.73 -27.92
C PHE A 797 -23.86 -28.07 -28.35
N GLY A 798 -24.28 -28.20 -29.61
CA GLY A 798 -25.05 -29.36 -30.06
C GLY A 798 -26.49 -29.38 -29.52
N SER A 799 -27.36 -30.19 -30.13
CA SER A 799 -28.80 -30.21 -29.87
C SER A 799 -29.20 -30.58 -28.43
N LYS A 800 -28.30 -31.20 -27.65
CA LYS A 800 -28.57 -31.66 -26.27
C LYS A 800 -28.74 -30.52 -25.25
N TYR A 801 -28.31 -29.31 -25.59
CA TYR A 801 -28.44 -28.11 -24.74
C TYR A 801 -29.45 -27.09 -25.30
N ARG A 802 -30.14 -27.44 -26.41
CA ARG A 802 -30.99 -26.50 -27.17
C ARG A 802 -32.45 -26.40 -26.71
N SER A 803 -32.97 -27.29 -25.87
CA SER A 803 -34.44 -27.46 -25.87
C SER A 803 -35.14 -27.84 -24.57
N ASP A 804 -34.46 -28.01 -23.43
CA ASP A 804 -35.06 -28.84 -22.37
C ASP A 804 -35.46 -28.09 -21.08
N VAL A 805 -35.24 -26.78 -20.98
CA VAL A 805 -35.80 -25.97 -19.89
C VAL A 805 -37.20 -25.50 -20.28
N ILE A 806 -38.15 -26.43 -20.27
CA ILE A 806 -39.58 -26.13 -20.30
C ILE A 806 -40.00 -25.77 -18.87
N VAL A 807 -40.32 -24.49 -18.63
CA VAL A 807 -41.01 -24.05 -17.41
C VAL A 807 -42.50 -23.99 -17.77
N ASN A 808 -43.30 -24.95 -17.31
CA ASN A 808 -44.75 -25.03 -17.55
C ASN A 808 -45.22 -24.87 -19.01
N GLY A 809 -44.58 -25.57 -19.95
CA GLY A 809 -45.03 -25.59 -21.35
C GLY A 809 -44.73 -24.32 -22.16
N MET A 810 -44.01 -23.34 -21.62
CA MET A 810 -43.56 -22.17 -22.37
C MET A 810 -42.11 -22.31 -22.85
N PRO A 811 -41.83 -22.17 -24.15
CA PRO A 811 -40.48 -22.17 -24.68
C PRO A 811 -39.72 -20.91 -24.26
N PHE A 812 -38.40 -21.08 -24.11
CA PHE A 812 -37.41 -20.04 -23.80
C PHE A 812 -37.54 -18.84 -24.76
N ASN A 813 -37.53 -17.61 -24.24
CA ASN A 813 -37.44 -16.39 -25.05
C ASN A 813 -35.96 -16.04 -25.28
N ASP A 814 -35.60 -15.57 -26.46
CA ASP A 814 -34.25 -15.21 -26.95
C ASP A 814 -33.52 -14.13 -26.13
N GLU A 815 -34.04 -13.73 -24.96
CA GLU A 815 -33.57 -12.61 -24.14
C GLU A 815 -32.94 -13.01 -22.79
N PHE A 816 -32.69 -14.30 -22.51
CA PHE A 816 -32.20 -14.77 -21.19
C PHE A 816 -33.12 -14.37 -19.99
N LYS A 817 -34.42 -14.22 -20.25
CA LYS A 817 -35.43 -13.93 -19.22
C LYS A 817 -36.27 -15.16 -18.93
N VAL A 818 -36.42 -15.51 -17.67
CA VAL A 818 -37.23 -16.65 -17.22
C VAL A 818 -38.40 -16.13 -16.40
N THR A 819 -39.63 -16.52 -16.76
CA THR A 819 -40.84 -16.16 -16.01
C THR A 819 -41.42 -17.38 -15.32
N PHE A 820 -41.69 -17.29 -14.02
CA PHE A 820 -42.17 -18.40 -13.20
C PHE A 820 -43.02 -17.90 -12.01
N THR A 821 -43.75 -18.80 -11.37
CA THR A 821 -44.57 -18.54 -10.16
C THR A 821 -43.93 -19.16 -8.91
N ASP A 822 -44.45 -18.86 -7.72
CA ASP A 822 -43.96 -19.50 -6.49
C ASP A 822 -44.18 -21.03 -6.50
N GLU A 823 -45.22 -21.53 -7.16
CA GLU A 823 -45.50 -22.98 -7.31
C GLU A 823 -44.46 -23.69 -8.19
N ASP A 824 -43.88 -22.97 -9.15
CA ASP A 824 -42.87 -23.49 -10.07
C ASP A 824 -41.50 -23.64 -9.41
N TYR A 825 -41.30 -22.95 -8.28
CA TYR A 825 -39.98 -22.77 -7.69
C TYR A 825 -39.65 -23.87 -6.67
N ASN A 826 -38.78 -24.79 -7.05
CA ASN A 826 -38.20 -25.82 -6.19
C ASN A 826 -36.67 -25.92 -6.38
N LEU A 827 -35.99 -26.78 -5.61
CA LEU A 827 -34.53 -26.95 -5.70
C LEU A 827 -34.06 -27.37 -7.10
N ASP A 828 -34.81 -28.22 -7.80
CA ASP A 828 -34.45 -28.65 -9.16
C ASP A 828 -34.61 -27.53 -10.19
N PHE A 829 -35.63 -26.68 -10.04
CA PHE A 829 -35.76 -25.45 -10.81
C PHE A 829 -34.56 -24.53 -10.58
N ALA A 830 -34.17 -24.31 -9.32
CA ALA A 830 -33.01 -23.50 -8.98
C ALA A 830 -31.69 -24.08 -9.54
N ARG A 831 -31.52 -25.40 -9.56
CA ARG A 831 -30.39 -26.07 -10.23
C ARG A 831 -30.38 -25.80 -11.74
N LYS A 832 -31.52 -25.92 -12.41
CA LYS A 832 -31.64 -25.57 -13.83
C LYS A 832 -31.31 -24.10 -14.11
N MET A 833 -31.68 -23.19 -13.20
CA MET A 833 -31.29 -21.78 -13.28
C MET A 833 -29.80 -21.57 -13.07
N HIS A 834 -29.18 -22.31 -12.15
CA HIS A 834 -27.74 -22.28 -11.98
C HIS A 834 -26.98 -22.76 -13.23
N GLU A 835 -27.44 -23.84 -13.86
CA GLU A 835 -26.88 -24.31 -15.14
C GLU A 835 -26.97 -23.25 -16.24
N LEU A 836 -28.11 -22.57 -16.34
CA LEU A 836 -28.28 -21.45 -17.27
C LEU A 836 -27.33 -20.28 -16.95
N SER A 837 -27.02 -20.05 -15.67
CA SER A 837 -26.04 -19.04 -15.27
C SER A 837 -24.62 -19.37 -15.73
N LYS A 838 -24.23 -20.65 -15.73
CA LYS A 838 -22.92 -21.11 -16.24
C LYS A 838 -22.78 -20.81 -17.72
N VAL A 839 -23.84 -21.07 -18.50
CA VAL A 839 -23.89 -20.76 -19.93
C VAL A 839 -23.72 -19.26 -20.18
N PHE A 840 -24.35 -18.40 -19.37
CA PHE A 840 -24.16 -16.96 -19.47
C PHE A 840 -22.72 -16.53 -19.14
N VAL A 841 -22.13 -17.11 -18.09
CA VAL A 841 -20.75 -16.78 -17.67
C VAL A 841 -19.75 -17.04 -18.79
N LEU A 842 -19.89 -18.12 -19.57
CA LEU A 842 -19.02 -18.41 -20.72
C LEU A 842 -18.89 -17.26 -21.71
N ARG A 843 -19.96 -16.45 -21.88
CA ARG A 843 -19.95 -15.27 -22.77
C ARG A 843 -19.07 -14.13 -22.26
N SER A 844 -18.82 -14.11 -20.96
CA SER A 844 -17.99 -13.12 -20.28
C SER A 844 -16.54 -13.57 -20.07
N LEU A 845 -16.17 -14.81 -20.43
CA LEU A 845 -14.83 -15.38 -20.20
C LEU A 845 -13.84 -15.15 -21.35
N GLU A 846 -13.88 -13.97 -21.94
CA GLU A 846 -12.81 -13.52 -22.83
C GLU A 846 -12.01 -12.40 -22.14
N PRO A 847 -10.69 -12.33 -22.39
CA PRO A 847 -9.86 -11.28 -21.79
C PRO A 847 -10.42 -9.89 -22.12
N ASN A 848 -10.60 -9.04 -21.10
CA ASN A 848 -11.05 -7.67 -21.34
C ASN A 848 -9.99 -6.88 -22.13
N GLN A 849 -10.45 -5.98 -23.00
CA GLN A 849 -9.58 -5.15 -23.84
C GLN A 849 -9.42 -3.71 -23.35
N ILE A 850 -9.80 -3.41 -22.09
CA ILE A 850 -9.74 -2.06 -21.52
C ILE A 850 -8.32 -1.49 -21.59
N GLY A 851 -7.32 -2.31 -21.26
CA GLY A 851 -5.91 -1.91 -21.32
C GLY A 851 -5.43 -1.62 -22.75
N GLN A 852 -5.92 -2.39 -23.73
CA GLN A 852 -5.61 -2.20 -25.15
C GLN A 852 -6.24 -0.92 -25.69
N LEU A 853 -7.54 -0.70 -25.43
CA LEU A 853 -8.26 0.53 -25.79
C LEU A 853 -7.59 1.77 -25.18
N THR A 854 -7.20 1.69 -23.90
CA THR A 854 -6.47 2.76 -23.20
C THR A 854 -5.10 3.05 -23.84
N ASN A 855 -4.40 2.00 -24.29
CA ASN A 855 -3.11 2.15 -24.95
C ASN A 855 -3.26 2.81 -26.33
N TYR A 856 -4.24 2.40 -27.13
CA TYR A 856 -4.55 3.07 -28.40
C TYR A 856 -4.90 4.54 -28.19
N ALA A 857 -5.78 4.86 -27.24
CA ALA A 857 -6.12 6.24 -26.91
C ALA A 857 -4.88 7.05 -26.52
N THR A 858 -3.98 6.49 -25.69
CA THR A 858 -2.72 7.14 -25.32
C THR A 858 -1.81 7.38 -26.53
N GLN A 859 -1.71 6.42 -27.45
CA GLN A 859 -0.90 6.56 -28.66
C GLN A 859 -1.46 7.64 -29.60
N ILE A 860 -2.78 7.74 -29.71
CA ILE A 860 -3.47 8.78 -30.47
C ILE A 860 -3.28 10.16 -29.81
N LEU A 861 -3.48 10.28 -28.49
CA LEU A 861 -3.23 11.53 -27.75
C LEU A 861 -1.78 12.01 -27.87
N SER A 862 -0.82 11.09 -27.88
CA SER A 862 0.59 11.39 -28.14
C SER A 862 0.82 11.95 -29.55
N ALA A 863 0.10 11.43 -30.55
CA ALA A 863 0.16 11.94 -31.92
C ALA A 863 -0.47 13.34 -32.03
N ILE A 864 -1.65 13.55 -31.42
CA ILE A 864 -2.29 14.87 -31.32
C ILE A 864 -1.31 15.89 -30.71
N SER A 865 -0.67 15.53 -29.59
CA SER A 865 0.29 16.41 -28.92
C SER A 865 1.50 16.76 -29.80
N ARG A 866 1.97 15.82 -30.65
CA ARG A 866 3.05 16.08 -31.62
C ARG A 866 2.61 17.06 -32.71
N LEU A 867 1.40 16.91 -33.24
CA LEU A 867 0.87 17.84 -34.23
C LEU A 867 0.64 19.24 -33.64
N GLN A 868 0.14 19.33 -32.41
CA GLN A 868 0.01 20.60 -31.68
C GLN A 868 1.38 21.27 -31.47
N TRP A 869 2.42 20.49 -31.18
CA TRP A 869 3.79 20.99 -31.13
C TRP A 869 4.26 21.58 -32.46
N SER A 870 4.05 20.85 -33.56
CA SER A 870 4.37 21.32 -34.91
C SER A 870 3.65 22.63 -35.26
N LEU A 871 2.35 22.72 -34.95
CA LEU A 871 1.56 23.92 -35.18
C LEU A 871 2.06 25.13 -34.37
N ALA A 872 2.42 24.92 -33.09
CA ALA A 872 2.92 25.96 -32.20
C ALA A 872 4.32 26.47 -32.59
N ASN A 873 5.18 25.58 -33.12
CA ASN A 873 6.54 25.93 -33.52
C ASN A 873 6.67 26.31 -35.01
N GLY A 874 5.57 26.24 -35.76
CA GLY A 874 5.55 26.60 -37.19
C GLY A 874 6.40 25.68 -38.07
N VAL A 875 6.56 24.41 -37.69
CA VAL A 875 7.38 23.42 -38.41
C VAL A 875 6.66 22.10 -38.65
N ASP A 876 6.83 21.51 -39.83
CA ASP A 876 6.28 20.19 -40.21
C ASP A 876 7.09 19.03 -39.61
N VAL A 877 6.68 17.79 -39.86
CA VAL A 877 7.37 16.55 -39.41
C VAL A 877 8.74 16.28 -40.07
N ASP A 878 9.29 17.21 -40.83
CA ASP A 878 10.69 17.19 -41.30
C ASP A 878 11.47 18.40 -40.77
N SER A 879 10.90 19.17 -39.84
CA SER A 879 11.44 20.44 -39.32
C SER A 879 11.54 21.56 -40.37
N LYS A 880 10.71 21.50 -41.42
CA LYS A 880 10.60 22.56 -42.43
C LYS A 880 9.49 23.53 -42.05
N PRO A 881 9.53 24.80 -42.50
CA PRO A 881 8.46 25.76 -42.26
C PRO A 881 7.09 25.23 -42.70
N LEU A 882 6.10 25.37 -41.85
CA LEU A 882 4.76 24.84 -42.06
C LEU A 882 4.02 25.63 -43.16
N THR A 883 3.48 24.94 -44.16
CA THR A 883 2.62 25.55 -45.18
C THR A 883 1.16 25.64 -44.70
N ASP A 884 0.36 26.54 -45.29
CA ASP A 884 -1.08 26.66 -44.94
C ASP A 884 -1.85 25.35 -45.20
N GLN A 885 -1.47 24.63 -46.25
CA GLN A 885 -2.06 23.31 -46.55
C GLN A 885 -1.73 22.28 -45.47
N MET A 886 -0.49 22.26 -44.97
CA MET A 886 -0.09 21.36 -43.88
C MET A 886 -0.71 21.76 -42.54
N ARG A 887 -0.87 23.08 -42.29
CA ARG A 887 -1.61 23.58 -41.13
C ARG A 887 -3.01 23.00 -41.09
N LYS A 888 -3.74 23.16 -42.20
CA LYS A 888 -5.10 22.64 -42.32
C LYS A 888 -5.14 21.11 -42.18
N LEU A 889 -4.21 20.39 -42.82
CA LEU A 889 -4.10 18.94 -42.68
C LEU A 889 -3.94 18.52 -41.22
N TYR A 890 -3.04 19.18 -40.46
CA TYR A 890 -2.79 18.84 -39.06
C TYR A 890 -3.99 19.17 -38.17
N GLU A 891 -4.69 20.29 -38.42
CA GLU A 891 -5.93 20.65 -37.71
C GLU A 891 -7.06 19.65 -37.98
N ASP A 892 -7.23 19.22 -39.23
CA ASP A 892 -8.21 18.22 -39.65
C ASP A 892 -7.90 16.84 -39.01
N GLU A 893 -6.62 16.43 -39.00
CA GLU A 893 -6.15 15.18 -38.39
C GLU A 893 -6.30 15.18 -36.86
N ILE A 894 -5.99 16.29 -36.18
CA ILE A 894 -6.23 16.44 -34.73
C ILE A 894 -7.72 16.25 -34.43
N SER A 895 -8.60 16.88 -35.22
CA SER A 895 -10.05 16.79 -35.04
C SER A 895 -10.57 15.37 -35.25
N LEU A 896 -10.08 14.68 -36.28
CA LEU A 896 -10.40 13.28 -36.55
C LEU A 896 -9.95 12.36 -35.39
N MET A 897 -8.71 12.53 -34.93
CA MET A 897 -8.14 11.74 -33.84
C MET A 897 -8.85 11.99 -32.49
N ASP A 898 -9.32 13.21 -32.20
CA ASP A 898 -10.11 13.49 -30.99
C ASP A 898 -11.45 12.72 -31.00
N VAL A 899 -12.11 12.63 -32.16
CA VAL A 899 -13.32 11.80 -32.32
C VAL A 899 -13.00 10.32 -32.16
N MET A 900 -11.86 9.84 -32.68
CA MET A 900 -11.42 8.46 -32.45
C MET A 900 -11.20 8.16 -30.97
N VAL A 901 -10.62 9.10 -30.21
CA VAL A 901 -10.45 8.99 -28.75
C VAL A 901 -11.81 8.91 -28.03
N ASP A 902 -12.80 9.71 -28.43
CA ASP A 902 -14.15 9.63 -27.87
C ASP A 902 -14.84 8.29 -28.18
N LYS A 903 -14.66 7.75 -29.40
CA LYS A 903 -15.14 6.40 -29.75
C LYS A 903 -14.48 5.33 -28.88
N LEU A 904 -13.16 5.39 -28.70
CA LEU A 904 -12.44 4.50 -27.78
C LEU A 904 -12.95 4.64 -26.35
N ARG A 905 -13.37 5.84 -25.93
CA ARG A 905 -13.94 6.06 -24.61
C ARG A 905 -15.30 5.40 -24.42
N LEU A 906 -16.20 5.47 -25.41
CA LEU A 906 -17.46 4.71 -25.39
C LEU A 906 -17.20 3.21 -25.39
N ALA A 907 -16.33 2.71 -26.28
CA ALA A 907 -15.95 1.31 -26.32
C ALA A 907 -15.37 0.82 -24.99
N GLN A 908 -14.60 1.66 -24.28
CA GLN A 908 -14.09 1.34 -22.96
C GLN A 908 -15.22 1.18 -21.93
N GLY A 909 -16.23 2.07 -21.96
CA GLY A 909 -17.42 1.96 -21.12
C GLY A 909 -18.19 0.66 -21.38
N TRP A 910 -18.43 0.37 -22.66
CA TRP A 910 -19.09 -0.87 -23.07
C TRP A 910 -18.27 -2.11 -22.76
N GLU A 911 -16.93 -2.07 -22.84
CA GLU A 911 -16.07 -3.18 -22.45
C GLU A 911 -16.12 -3.46 -20.94
N ILE A 912 -16.23 -2.42 -20.11
CA ILE A 912 -16.44 -2.57 -18.65
C ILE A 912 -17.76 -3.29 -18.36
N ASP A 913 -18.79 -2.96 -19.13
CA ASP A 913 -20.13 -3.52 -19.02
C ASP A 913 -20.36 -4.73 -19.92
N ARG A 914 -19.31 -5.25 -20.57
CA ARG A 914 -19.35 -6.47 -21.38
C ARG A 914 -19.99 -7.65 -20.65
N PRO A 915 -19.75 -7.89 -19.35
CA PRO A 915 -20.45 -8.95 -18.63
C PRO A 915 -21.98 -8.78 -18.52
N LYS A 916 -22.54 -7.61 -18.88
CA LYS A 916 -23.98 -7.32 -18.90
C LYS A 916 -24.60 -7.46 -20.30
N HIS A 917 -23.86 -7.24 -21.38
CA HIS A 917 -24.42 -7.26 -22.75
C HIS A 917 -23.75 -8.27 -23.68
N GLY A 918 -22.63 -8.88 -23.30
CA GLY A 918 -21.95 -9.91 -24.08
C GLY A 918 -20.98 -9.41 -25.14
N GLY A 919 -20.71 -8.10 -25.24
CA GLY A 919 -19.61 -7.55 -26.04
C GLY A 919 -19.90 -7.42 -27.55
N ALA A 920 -21.16 -7.44 -27.96
CA ALA A 920 -21.52 -7.39 -29.38
C ALA A 920 -21.05 -6.13 -30.11
N PHE A 921 -20.77 -5.04 -29.38
CA PHE A 921 -20.28 -3.79 -29.97
C PHE A 921 -19.01 -3.95 -30.81
N TRP A 922 -18.13 -4.92 -30.51
CA TRP A 922 -16.95 -5.20 -31.33
C TRP A 922 -17.27 -5.57 -32.79
N GLN A 923 -18.50 -6.02 -33.09
CA GLN A 923 -18.91 -6.38 -34.45
C GLN A 923 -19.62 -5.24 -35.19
N TYR A 924 -20.26 -4.32 -34.45
CA TYR A 924 -21.18 -3.33 -35.02
C TYR A 924 -20.71 -1.89 -34.86
N PHE A 925 -19.88 -1.61 -33.85
CA PHE A 925 -19.30 -0.30 -33.63
C PHE A 925 -18.08 -0.11 -34.53
N ASN A 926 -18.03 0.99 -35.27
CA ASN A 926 -16.95 1.23 -36.21
C ASN A 926 -15.65 1.61 -35.49
N LEU A 927 -14.84 0.59 -35.23
CA LEU A 927 -13.50 0.67 -34.64
C LEU A 927 -12.40 0.24 -35.63
N LYS A 928 -12.64 0.36 -36.94
CA LYS A 928 -11.67 -0.05 -37.98
C LYS A 928 -10.27 0.49 -37.77
N PHE A 929 -10.13 1.71 -37.23
CA PHE A 929 -8.84 2.35 -36.93
C PHE A 929 -8.02 1.65 -35.83
N VAL A 930 -8.54 0.61 -35.17
CA VAL A 930 -7.79 -0.27 -34.26
C VAL A 930 -7.78 -1.75 -34.67
N GLU A 931 -8.57 -2.12 -35.68
CA GLU A 931 -8.74 -3.50 -36.17
C GLU A 931 -8.03 -3.74 -37.51
N ASP A 932 -7.94 -2.71 -38.34
CA ASP A 932 -7.46 -2.78 -39.72
C ASP A 932 -6.39 -1.71 -39.98
N ALA A 933 -5.24 -2.16 -40.46
CA ALA A 933 -4.08 -1.32 -40.72
C ALA A 933 -4.33 -0.25 -41.79
N ASP A 934 -5.28 -0.48 -42.70
CA ASP A 934 -5.63 0.47 -43.77
C ASP A 934 -6.37 1.71 -43.24
N TYR A 935 -6.93 1.62 -42.03
CA TYR A 935 -7.71 2.70 -41.39
C TYR A 935 -6.96 3.35 -40.22
N TYR A 936 -5.70 2.97 -40.01
CA TYR A 936 -4.88 3.51 -38.95
C TYR A 936 -4.61 5.01 -39.16
N PRO A 937 -4.61 5.84 -38.09
CA PRO A 937 -4.33 7.26 -38.22
C PRO A 937 -2.89 7.49 -38.69
N THR A 938 -2.72 8.31 -39.72
CA THR A 938 -1.44 8.56 -40.40
C THR A 938 -0.31 8.92 -39.42
N PHE A 939 -0.57 9.88 -38.52
CA PHE A 939 0.43 10.40 -37.58
C PHE A 939 0.55 9.60 -36.27
N ALA A 940 -0.34 8.63 -36.06
CA ALA A 940 -0.30 7.76 -34.89
C ALA A 940 0.43 6.43 -35.15
N THR A 941 0.87 6.17 -36.38
CA THR A 941 1.38 4.86 -36.81
C THR A 941 2.74 4.96 -37.52
N TYR A 942 3.38 3.80 -37.70
CA TYR A 942 4.63 3.66 -38.44
C TYR A 942 4.65 2.33 -39.19
N THR A 943 5.33 2.31 -40.33
CA THR A 943 5.52 1.11 -41.14
C THR A 943 6.98 0.66 -41.05
N TYR A 944 7.20 -0.64 -40.80
CA TYR A 944 8.54 -1.23 -40.83
C TYR A 944 8.55 -2.51 -41.66
N VAL A 945 9.71 -2.82 -42.25
CA VAL A 945 9.91 -4.06 -43.00
C VAL A 945 10.34 -5.16 -42.03
N SER A 946 9.57 -6.24 -41.96
CA SER A 946 9.89 -7.41 -41.14
C SER A 946 11.14 -8.13 -41.65
N PRO A 947 11.78 -9.01 -40.84
CA PRO A 947 12.89 -9.83 -41.30
C PRO A 947 12.57 -10.71 -42.52
N LYS A 948 11.28 -10.94 -42.81
CA LYS A 948 10.79 -11.69 -43.98
C LYS A 948 10.49 -10.79 -45.20
N GLY A 949 10.82 -9.50 -45.14
CA GLY A 949 10.57 -8.54 -46.24
C GLY A 949 9.13 -8.01 -46.33
N GLN A 950 8.26 -8.33 -45.37
CA GLN A 950 6.87 -7.85 -45.36
C GLN A 950 6.79 -6.48 -44.68
N GLU A 951 6.14 -5.51 -45.31
CA GLU A 951 5.77 -4.24 -44.68
C GLU A 951 4.68 -4.48 -43.64
N ILE A 952 4.92 -3.99 -42.42
CA ILE A 952 3.98 -4.12 -41.30
C ILE A 952 3.76 -2.72 -40.73
N THR A 953 2.53 -2.22 -40.85
CA THR A 953 2.08 -0.98 -40.23
C THR A 953 1.57 -1.24 -38.82
N ARG A 954 2.02 -0.45 -37.84
CA ARG A 954 1.62 -0.55 -36.44
C ARG A 954 1.46 0.81 -35.80
N TYR A 955 0.69 0.88 -34.72
CA TYR A 955 0.67 2.05 -33.85
C TYR A 955 2.06 2.41 -33.33
N ALA A 956 2.37 3.69 -33.41
CA ALA A 956 3.61 4.25 -32.94
C ALA A 956 3.77 3.98 -31.44
N PRO A 957 4.91 3.43 -31.02
CA PRO A 957 5.18 3.18 -29.62
C PRO A 957 5.33 4.50 -28.86
N LEU A 958 4.98 4.50 -27.58
CA LEU A 958 5.19 5.68 -26.72
C LEU A 958 6.71 5.91 -26.52
N GLU A 959 7.23 6.99 -27.08
CA GLU A 959 8.67 7.29 -27.16
C GLU A 959 9.34 7.39 -25.77
N TRP A 960 8.61 7.97 -24.80
CA TRP A 960 9.06 8.11 -23.41
C TRP A 960 9.06 6.79 -22.62
N HIS A 961 8.41 5.72 -23.13
CA HIS A 961 8.47 4.37 -22.55
C HIS A 961 9.67 3.56 -23.08
N LYS A 962 10.07 3.77 -24.34
CA LYS A 962 11.17 3.01 -24.98
C LYS A 962 12.57 3.40 -24.50
N SER A 963 12.78 4.65 -24.12
CA SER A 963 14.09 5.19 -23.71
C SER A 963 14.54 4.78 -22.29
N ALA A 964 13.79 3.91 -21.61
CA ALA A 964 14.16 3.41 -20.28
C ALA A 964 15.32 2.39 -20.27
N ARG A 965 15.68 1.79 -21.42
CA ARG A 965 16.64 0.67 -21.47
C ARG A 965 18.12 1.07 -21.53
N SER A 966 18.48 2.35 -21.69
CA SER A 966 19.89 2.77 -21.56
C SER A 966 20.05 4.23 -21.14
N ALA A 967 21.05 4.49 -20.28
CA ALA A 967 21.50 5.84 -19.91
C ALA A 967 22.09 6.64 -21.09
N LYS A 968 22.33 5.98 -22.23
CA LYS A 968 22.77 6.59 -23.50
C LYS A 968 21.63 7.12 -24.35
N SER A 969 20.36 6.91 -23.96
CA SER A 969 19.20 7.37 -24.74
C SER A 969 18.93 8.88 -24.71
N LEU A 970 19.77 9.67 -24.01
CA LEU A 970 19.80 11.13 -24.13
C LEU A 970 20.43 11.60 -25.45
N GLU A 971 21.23 10.75 -26.10
CA GLU A 971 21.66 10.99 -27.48
C GLU A 971 20.44 10.77 -28.37
N LEU A 972 19.69 11.86 -28.54
CA LEU A 972 18.89 12.12 -29.74
C LEU A 972 19.69 11.58 -30.92
N LYS A 973 19.27 10.43 -31.47
CA LYS A 973 19.79 10.01 -32.76
C LYS A 973 19.50 11.14 -33.72
N ASP A 974 20.56 11.71 -34.28
CA ASP A 974 20.53 12.81 -35.23
C ASP A 974 19.34 12.68 -36.20
N GLY A 975 18.44 13.66 -36.19
CA GLY A 975 17.74 14.05 -37.41
C GLY A 975 16.20 14.07 -37.46
N LEU A 976 15.42 13.36 -36.63
CA LEU A 976 13.96 13.27 -36.85
C LEU A 976 13.16 12.91 -35.58
N VAL A 977 12.84 13.87 -34.69
CA VAL A 977 11.76 13.65 -33.70
C VAL A 977 11.05 14.97 -33.32
N PHE A 978 9.78 15.10 -33.70
CA PHE A 978 8.82 16.12 -33.23
C PHE A 978 8.36 15.71 -31.84
N PRO A 979 8.73 16.43 -30.77
CA PRO A 979 8.52 15.92 -29.41
C PRO A 979 7.07 16.12 -28.97
N SER A 980 6.47 15.07 -28.40
CA SER A 980 5.21 15.20 -27.65
C SER A 980 5.41 15.99 -26.35
N LEU A 981 4.30 16.46 -25.76
CA LEU A 981 4.24 17.04 -24.41
C LEU A 981 5.01 16.19 -23.40
N MET A 982 4.69 14.89 -23.33
CA MET A 982 5.31 13.96 -22.38
C MET A 982 6.81 13.79 -22.60
N GLN A 983 7.25 13.81 -23.86
CA GLN A 983 8.67 13.73 -24.19
C GLN A 983 9.43 14.99 -23.75
N GLN A 984 8.83 16.18 -23.90
CA GLN A 984 9.43 17.43 -23.40
C GLN A 984 9.55 17.43 -21.87
N LEU A 985 8.49 17.03 -21.15
CA LEU A 985 8.52 16.94 -19.69
C LEU A 985 9.57 15.92 -19.21
N ARG A 986 9.65 14.75 -19.85
CA ARG A 986 10.67 13.75 -19.54
C ARG A 986 12.08 14.30 -19.75
N SER A 987 12.34 14.93 -20.89
CA SER A 987 13.65 15.52 -21.20
C SER A 987 14.03 16.59 -20.18
N HIS A 988 13.08 17.45 -19.78
CA HIS A 988 13.25 18.46 -18.74
C HIS A 988 13.65 17.84 -17.40
N VAL A 989 12.87 16.87 -16.90
CA VAL A 989 13.16 16.16 -15.65
C VAL A 989 14.52 15.47 -15.70
N LEU A 990 14.86 14.80 -16.82
CA LEU A 990 16.15 14.11 -16.98
C LEU A 990 17.32 15.08 -17.03
N LEU A 991 17.16 16.24 -17.68
CA LEU A 991 18.18 17.28 -17.74
C LEU A 991 18.41 17.88 -16.35
N MET A 992 17.33 18.25 -15.65
CA MET A 992 17.41 18.77 -14.28
C MET A 992 17.99 17.75 -13.31
N PHE A 993 17.57 16.48 -13.43
CA PHE A 993 18.16 15.38 -12.66
C PHE A 993 19.66 15.24 -12.95
N THR A 994 20.07 15.23 -14.22
CA THR A 994 21.49 15.11 -14.59
C THR A 994 22.30 16.30 -14.10
N ALA A 995 21.80 17.53 -14.28
CA ALA A 995 22.47 18.76 -13.88
C ALA A 995 22.60 18.90 -12.36
N LYS A 996 21.53 18.58 -11.59
CA LYS A 996 21.53 18.76 -10.12
C LYS A 996 22.08 17.53 -9.37
N VAL A 997 21.76 16.30 -9.78
CA VAL A 997 22.14 15.07 -9.07
C VAL A 997 23.53 14.59 -9.39
N LYS A 998 23.88 14.42 -10.67
CA LYS A 998 25.23 13.95 -11.01
C LYS A 998 26.29 14.96 -10.60
N ALA A 999 26.01 16.26 -10.70
CA ALA A 999 26.94 17.28 -10.25
C ALA A 999 27.16 17.24 -8.72
N ARG A 1000 26.11 17.21 -7.90
CA ARG A 1000 26.23 17.07 -6.44
C ARG A 1000 26.90 15.77 -6.03
N PHE A 1001 26.59 14.68 -6.74
CA PHE A 1001 27.23 13.39 -6.50
C PHE A 1001 28.72 13.38 -6.84
N ASN A 1002 29.11 14.00 -7.95
CA ASN A 1002 30.52 14.13 -8.35
C ASN A 1002 31.32 15.06 -7.40
N GLN A 1003 30.65 15.92 -6.63
CA GLN A 1003 31.28 16.75 -5.59
C GLN A 1003 31.57 15.97 -4.29
N LEU A 1004 30.85 14.87 -4.04
CA LEU A 1004 31.09 13.99 -2.89
C LEU A 1004 32.27 13.04 -3.17
N ASN A 1005 33.50 13.56 -3.12
CA ASN A 1005 34.69 12.72 -3.11
C ASN A 1005 34.85 12.07 -1.72
N PRO A 1006 34.64 10.75 -1.55
CA PRO A 1006 34.73 10.10 -0.23
C PRO A 1006 36.16 10.02 0.31
N SER A 1007 37.16 10.19 -0.57
CA SER A 1007 38.57 10.29 -0.21
C SER A 1007 38.96 11.68 0.32
N SER A 1008 38.04 12.66 0.26
CA SER A 1008 38.25 13.96 0.91
C SER A 1008 37.91 13.85 2.40
N ASP A 1009 38.85 14.26 3.24
CA ASP A 1009 38.68 14.35 4.69
C ASP A 1009 37.55 15.33 5.10
N SER A 1010 37.22 16.29 4.23
CA SER A 1010 36.08 17.20 4.41
C SER A 1010 34.70 16.54 4.25
N ASN A 1011 34.65 15.36 3.61
CA ASN A 1011 33.42 14.69 3.21
C ASN A 1011 33.25 13.36 3.95
N ASN A 1012 33.88 13.18 5.11
CA ASN A 1012 33.68 12.01 5.94
C ASN A 1012 33.59 12.41 7.42
N LEU A 1013 33.15 11.50 8.27
CA LEU A 1013 32.86 11.74 9.68
C LEU A 1013 34.04 11.36 10.60
N ILE A 1014 35.23 11.10 10.06
CA ILE A 1014 36.38 10.64 10.85
C ILE A 1014 36.68 11.65 11.97
N TYR A 1015 36.67 12.94 11.64
CA TYR A 1015 36.92 14.02 12.61
C TYR A 1015 35.84 14.12 13.69
N ARG A 1016 34.58 13.81 13.37
CA ARG A 1016 33.48 13.85 14.36
C ARG A 1016 33.56 12.66 15.32
N PHE A 1017 33.95 11.48 14.84
CA PHE A 1017 34.07 10.28 15.68
C PHE A 1017 35.37 10.21 16.51
N ALA A 1018 36.47 10.78 16.01
CA ALA A 1018 37.79 10.68 16.63
C ALA A 1018 37.88 11.14 18.11
N PRO A 1019 37.18 12.19 18.58
CA PRO A 1019 37.21 12.62 19.97
C PRO A 1019 36.54 11.63 20.95
N VAL A 1020 35.61 10.79 20.47
CA VAL A 1020 34.79 9.91 21.31
C VAL A 1020 35.08 8.40 21.14
N ALA A 1021 35.92 8.06 20.16
CA ALA A 1021 36.26 6.68 19.81
C ALA A 1021 37.29 6.03 20.75
N ASN A 1022 37.96 6.80 21.63
CA ASN A 1022 38.96 6.32 22.61
C ASN A 1022 40.09 5.43 22.03
N VAL A 1023 40.55 5.74 20.82
CA VAL A 1023 41.60 4.97 20.13
C VAL A 1023 42.97 5.62 20.33
N ASN A 1024 43.60 5.32 21.47
CA ASN A 1024 44.86 5.94 21.89
C ASN A 1024 46.08 5.00 21.88
N ASP A 1025 45.87 3.67 21.78
CA ASP A 1025 46.94 2.66 21.78
C ASP A 1025 47.31 2.20 20.35
N HIS A 1026 48.59 2.36 19.98
CA HIS A 1026 49.18 1.91 18.71
C HIS A 1026 49.08 0.39 18.51
N GLY A 1027 49.38 -0.38 19.56
CA GLY A 1027 49.32 -1.84 19.51
C GLY A 1027 47.89 -2.33 19.27
N MET A 1028 46.90 -1.66 19.87
CA MET A 1028 45.48 -1.91 19.63
C MET A 1028 45.08 -1.63 18.18
N VAL A 1029 45.45 -0.46 17.62
CA VAL A 1029 45.11 -0.09 16.24
C VAL A 1029 45.69 -1.08 15.24
N GLU A 1030 46.98 -1.41 15.35
CA GLU A 1030 47.60 -2.38 14.44
C GLU A 1030 46.99 -3.78 14.60
N ALA A 1031 46.67 -4.20 15.83
CA ALA A 1031 46.02 -5.48 16.08
C ALA A 1031 44.62 -5.55 15.47
N VAL A 1032 43.79 -4.52 15.67
CA VAL A 1032 42.45 -4.41 15.07
C VAL A 1032 42.55 -4.40 13.55
N LEU A 1033 43.43 -3.58 12.96
CA LEU A 1033 43.62 -3.51 11.50
C LEU A 1033 44.05 -4.86 10.92
N LYS A 1034 44.98 -5.56 11.58
CA LYS A 1034 45.45 -6.89 11.18
C LYS A 1034 44.33 -7.93 11.24
N MET A 1035 43.45 -7.86 12.24
CA MET A 1035 42.34 -8.79 12.41
C MET A 1035 41.12 -8.47 11.53
N ILE A 1036 40.84 -7.20 11.25
CA ILE A 1036 39.65 -6.77 10.48
C ILE A 1036 39.88 -6.81 8.96
N THR A 1037 41.12 -6.64 8.49
CA THR A 1037 41.45 -6.65 7.05
C THR A 1037 41.06 -7.96 6.35
N PRO A 1038 41.31 -9.16 6.93
CA PRO A 1038 40.79 -10.41 6.39
C PRO A 1038 39.25 -10.44 6.30
N ILE A 1039 38.56 -9.93 7.32
CA ILE A 1039 37.09 -9.86 7.36
C ILE A 1039 36.56 -8.95 6.25
N PHE A 1040 37.22 -7.82 5.99
CA PHE A 1040 36.90 -6.92 4.88
C PHE A 1040 36.99 -7.62 3.53
N LYS A 1041 38.09 -8.36 3.30
CA LYS A 1041 38.35 -9.06 2.05
C LYS A 1041 37.30 -10.13 1.81
N GLU A 1042 36.98 -10.92 2.82
CA GLU A 1042 35.99 -11.99 2.75
C GLU A 1042 34.57 -11.45 2.52
N TYR A 1043 34.18 -10.38 3.23
CA TYR A 1043 32.90 -9.72 3.00
C TYR A 1043 32.81 -9.09 1.60
N GLY A 1044 33.88 -8.44 1.13
CA GLY A 1044 33.94 -7.88 -0.23
C GLY A 1044 33.86 -8.95 -1.31
N GLN A 1045 34.53 -10.09 -1.13
CA GLN A 1045 34.42 -11.25 -2.03
C GLN A 1045 33.00 -11.81 -2.04
N ALA A 1046 32.34 -11.89 -0.89
CA ALA A 1046 30.95 -12.32 -0.81
C ALA A 1046 30.00 -11.36 -1.55
N GLN A 1047 30.21 -10.04 -1.43
CA GLN A 1047 29.42 -9.05 -2.18
C GLN A 1047 29.59 -9.18 -3.70
N VAL A 1048 30.83 -9.39 -4.18
CA VAL A 1048 31.11 -9.63 -5.60
C VAL A 1048 30.41 -10.90 -6.08
N GLU A 1049 30.47 -11.99 -5.30
CA GLU A 1049 29.78 -13.23 -5.66
C GLU A 1049 28.26 -13.06 -5.70
N ILE A 1050 27.67 -12.31 -4.77
CA ILE A 1050 26.23 -11.99 -4.80
C ILE A 1050 25.85 -11.24 -6.08
N MET A 1051 26.67 -10.26 -6.52
CA MET A 1051 26.44 -9.56 -7.78
C MET A 1051 26.54 -10.49 -8.98
N ASN A 1052 27.55 -11.38 -9.02
CA ASN A 1052 27.70 -12.38 -10.08
C ASN A 1052 26.53 -13.37 -10.11
N VAL A 1053 26.03 -13.79 -8.95
CA VAL A 1053 24.84 -14.63 -8.86
C VAL A 1053 23.62 -13.89 -9.40
N ARG A 1054 23.43 -12.62 -9.03
CA ARG A 1054 22.34 -11.78 -9.54
C ARG A 1054 22.38 -11.63 -11.06
N SER A 1055 23.53 -11.28 -11.63
CA SER A 1055 23.68 -11.17 -13.10
C SER A 1055 23.36 -12.49 -13.80
N ARG A 1056 23.83 -13.63 -13.26
CA ARG A 1056 23.49 -14.96 -13.79
C ARG A 1056 21.98 -15.23 -13.75
N PHE A 1057 21.28 -14.87 -12.69
CA PHE A 1057 19.82 -15.00 -12.61
C PHE A 1057 19.09 -14.06 -13.59
N GLU A 1058 19.56 -12.82 -13.75
CA GLU A 1058 18.97 -11.85 -14.69
C GLU A 1058 19.16 -12.30 -16.15
N GLU A 1059 20.35 -12.78 -16.53
CA GLU A 1059 20.64 -13.37 -17.85
C GLU A 1059 19.80 -14.62 -18.11
N GLN A 1060 19.74 -15.55 -17.15
CA GLN A 1060 18.89 -16.75 -17.27
C GLN A 1060 17.40 -16.38 -17.43
N ARG A 1061 16.93 -15.36 -16.71
CA ARG A 1061 15.54 -14.88 -16.81
C ARG A 1061 15.23 -14.35 -18.20
N GLU A 1062 16.17 -13.63 -18.84
CA GLU A 1062 15.99 -13.13 -20.21
C GLU A 1062 15.93 -14.26 -21.25
N LEU A 1063 16.58 -15.39 -20.97
CA LEU A 1063 16.56 -16.59 -21.82
C LEU A 1063 15.36 -17.50 -21.55
N MET A 1064 14.68 -17.35 -20.41
CA MET A 1064 13.52 -18.16 -20.04
C MET A 1064 12.23 -17.60 -20.63
N ASN A 1065 11.63 -18.34 -21.55
CA ASN A 1065 10.25 -18.11 -22.00
C ASN A 1065 9.29 -18.73 -20.98
N PHE A 1066 9.07 -18.04 -19.85
CA PHE A 1066 8.11 -18.50 -18.84
C PHE A 1066 6.72 -18.68 -19.48
N THR A 1067 6.14 -19.86 -19.28
CA THR A 1067 4.84 -20.21 -19.86
C THR A 1067 3.68 -19.63 -19.05
N GLY A 1068 3.92 -19.32 -17.77
CA GLY A 1068 2.95 -18.68 -16.88
C GLY A 1068 3.54 -17.63 -15.95
N LYS A 1069 2.68 -16.72 -15.47
CA LYS A 1069 3.04 -15.66 -14.50
C LYS A 1069 3.60 -16.24 -13.19
N HIS A 1070 3.04 -17.36 -12.74
CA HIS A 1070 3.47 -18.03 -11.51
C HIS A 1070 4.93 -18.51 -11.59
N GLU A 1071 5.34 -19.11 -12.71
CA GLU A 1071 6.72 -19.59 -12.91
C GLU A 1071 7.73 -18.44 -12.84
N ALA A 1072 7.41 -17.32 -13.51
CA ALA A 1072 8.23 -16.11 -13.47
C ALA A 1072 8.31 -15.53 -12.04
N GLU A 1073 7.20 -15.53 -11.30
CA GLU A 1073 7.19 -15.09 -9.90
C GLU A 1073 8.00 -16.00 -8.98
N VAL A 1074 7.87 -17.33 -9.10
CA VAL A 1074 8.65 -18.31 -8.33
C VAL A 1074 10.14 -18.15 -8.62
N TYR A 1075 10.52 -18.00 -9.89
CA TYR A 1075 11.91 -17.75 -10.27
C TYR A 1075 12.44 -16.44 -9.66
N ASN A 1076 11.69 -15.35 -9.76
CA ASN A 1076 12.06 -14.07 -9.16
C ASN A 1076 12.17 -14.15 -7.63
N ARG A 1077 11.28 -14.90 -6.97
CA ARG A 1077 11.35 -15.15 -5.52
C ARG A 1077 12.56 -15.98 -5.15
N ARG A 1078 12.88 -17.04 -5.91
CA ARG A 1078 14.07 -17.85 -5.71
C ARG A 1078 15.34 -17.02 -5.86
N MET A 1079 15.43 -16.20 -6.90
CA MET A 1079 16.52 -15.24 -7.10
C MET A 1079 16.64 -14.32 -5.88
N LYS A 1080 15.55 -13.70 -5.45
CA LYS A 1080 15.54 -12.78 -4.30
C LYS A 1080 15.91 -13.48 -2.99
N HIS A 1081 15.37 -14.68 -2.74
CA HIS A 1081 15.67 -15.48 -1.56
C HIS A 1081 17.15 -15.84 -1.53
N GLU A 1082 17.70 -16.34 -2.64
CA GLU A 1082 19.12 -16.72 -2.70
C GLU A 1082 20.05 -15.52 -2.52
N ILE A 1083 19.75 -14.39 -3.16
CA ILE A 1083 20.50 -13.14 -2.98
C ILE A 1083 20.44 -12.68 -1.51
N ASN A 1084 19.25 -12.67 -0.90
CA ASN A 1084 19.07 -12.27 0.50
C ASN A 1084 19.77 -13.24 1.45
N ARG A 1085 19.67 -14.55 1.22
CA ARG A 1085 20.34 -15.59 2.03
C ARG A 1085 21.85 -15.43 1.98
N LEU A 1086 22.41 -15.19 0.80
CA LEU A 1086 23.84 -14.94 0.63
C LEU A 1086 24.25 -13.62 1.31
N MET A 1087 23.44 -12.57 1.18
CA MET A 1087 23.66 -11.28 1.84
C MET A 1087 23.63 -11.41 3.38
N ASP A 1088 22.60 -12.04 3.92
CA ASP A 1088 22.43 -12.27 5.36
C ASP A 1088 23.54 -13.16 5.92
N LYS A 1089 23.93 -14.21 5.19
CA LYS A 1089 25.07 -15.04 5.56
C LYS A 1089 26.35 -14.21 5.59
N ALA A 1090 26.62 -13.42 4.55
CA ALA A 1090 27.80 -12.57 4.48
C ALA A 1090 27.83 -11.55 5.63
N VAL A 1091 26.71 -10.89 5.91
CA VAL A 1091 26.57 -9.92 7.01
C VAL A 1091 26.73 -10.60 8.36
N ARG A 1092 26.01 -11.70 8.64
CA ARG A 1092 26.09 -12.42 9.94
C ARG A 1092 27.48 -13.00 10.19
N THR A 1093 28.10 -13.60 9.18
CA THR A 1093 29.46 -14.13 9.31
C THR A 1093 30.45 -13.00 9.61
N ALA A 1094 30.34 -11.87 8.91
CA ALA A 1094 31.22 -10.73 9.15
C ALA A 1094 30.96 -10.09 10.53
N GLN A 1095 29.69 -9.90 10.93
CA GLN A 1095 29.30 -9.37 12.25
C GLN A 1095 29.80 -10.26 13.38
N SER A 1096 29.63 -11.58 13.27
CA SER A 1096 30.13 -12.53 14.26
C SER A 1096 31.65 -12.49 14.39
N LYS A 1097 32.38 -12.36 13.27
CA LYS A 1097 33.84 -12.22 13.27
C LYS A 1097 34.29 -10.90 13.88
N VAL A 1098 33.57 -9.80 13.62
CA VAL A 1098 33.83 -8.49 14.22
C VAL A 1098 33.56 -8.52 15.72
N LYS A 1099 32.45 -9.12 16.15
CA LYS A 1099 32.06 -9.25 17.57
C LYS A 1099 32.99 -10.17 18.37
N ALA A 1100 33.67 -11.11 17.70
CA ALA A 1100 34.65 -12.00 18.32
C ALA A 1100 36.03 -11.34 18.53
N LEU A 1101 36.23 -10.11 18.04
CA LEU A 1101 37.48 -9.39 18.28
C LEU A 1101 37.57 -8.97 19.76
N PRO A 1102 38.76 -9.03 20.38
CA PRO A 1102 38.94 -8.77 21.81
C PRO A 1102 39.00 -7.27 22.16
N PHE A 1103 38.30 -6.42 21.39
CA PHE A 1103 38.33 -4.96 21.49
C PHE A 1103 36.90 -4.41 21.59
N ASP A 1104 36.74 -3.17 22.06
CA ASP A 1104 35.40 -2.56 22.17
C ASP A 1104 34.79 -2.27 20.79
N GLU A 1105 33.46 -2.43 20.67
CA GLU A 1105 32.75 -2.37 19.39
C GLU A 1105 32.85 -0.97 18.75
N ALA A 1106 32.85 0.10 19.55
CA ALA A 1106 33.03 1.48 19.10
C ALA A 1106 34.43 1.73 18.51
N SER A 1107 35.51 1.30 19.16
CA SER A 1107 36.87 1.41 18.61
C SER A 1107 37.04 0.61 17.33
N ILE A 1108 36.50 -0.62 17.28
CA ILE A 1108 36.53 -1.45 16.07
C ILE A 1108 35.78 -0.73 14.93
N ALA A 1109 34.60 -0.18 15.20
CA ALA A 1109 33.79 0.54 14.24
C ALA A 1109 34.50 1.80 13.70
N TYR A 1110 35.13 2.59 14.57
CA TYR A 1110 35.90 3.78 14.19
C TYR A 1110 37.10 3.41 13.30
N ILE A 1111 37.89 2.41 13.71
CA ILE A 1111 39.06 1.94 12.94
C ILE A 1111 38.60 1.37 11.59
N ALA A 1112 37.49 0.63 11.56
CA ALA A 1112 36.91 0.09 10.34
C ALA A 1112 36.45 1.20 9.38
N TYR A 1113 35.77 2.21 9.92
CA TYR A 1113 35.30 3.38 9.21
C TYR A 1113 36.47 4.17 8.62
N ALA A 1114 37.44 4.56 9.45
CA ALA A 1114 38.62 5.29 9.02
C ALA A 1114 39.41 4.53 7.94
N LYS A 1115 39.59 3.21 8.08
CA LYS A 1115 40.25 2.39 7.07
C LYS A 1115 39.49 2.37 5.74
N LYS A 1116 38.18 2.15 5.76
CA LYS A 1116 37.38 2.03 4.52
C LYS A 1116 37.32 3.30 3.71
N TYR A 1117 37.22 4.46 4.35
CA TYR A 1117 37.17 5.75 3.66
C TYR A 1117 38.54 6.19 3.15
N ARG A 1118 39.64 5.86 3.86
CA ARG A 1118 41.01 6.10 3.39
C ARG A 1118 41.44 5.19 2.24
N ASP A 1119 41.06 3.91 2.29
CA ASP A 1119 41.37 2.95 1.22
C ASP A 1119 40.49 3.14 -0.03
N TYR A 1120 39.47 4.00 0.04
CA TYR A 1120 38.51 4.20 -1.05
C TYR A 1120 39.17 4.89 -2.24
N ARG A 1121 39.07 4.25 -3.42
CA ARG A 1121 39.56 4.80 -4.69
C ARG A 1121 38.40 4.94 -5.68
N PRO A 1122 37.97 6.17 -6.03
CA PRO A 1122 36.82 6.40 -6.90
C PRO A 1122 36.90 5.67 -8.24
N GLU A 1123 38.09 5.63 -8.84
CA GLU A 1123 38.36 5.08 -10.17
C GLU A 1123 38.20 3.56 -10.27
N LYS A 1124 38.27 2.85 -9.13
CA LYS A 1124 38.17 1.38 -9.05
C LYS A 1124 36.83 0.91 -8.50
N ALA A 1125 35.94 1.83 -8.12
CA ALA A 1125 34.67 1.52 -7.51
C ALA A 1125 33.57 1.37 -8.58
N VAL A 1126 32.90 0.22 -8.61
CA VAL A 1126 31.73 -0.03 -9.50
C VAL A 1126 30.56 0.91 -9.16
N SER A 1127 30.50 1.38 -7.91
CA SER A 1127 29.66 2.48 -7.47
C SER A 1127 30.27 3.13 -6.22
N PRO A 1128 29.97 4.39 -5.91
CA PRO A 1128 30.57 5.03 -4.73
C PRO A 1128 30.22 4.49 -3.35
N ALA A 1129 29.17 3.66 -3.23
CA ALA A 1129 28.88 2.92 -1.99
C ALA A 1129 29.47 1.50 -1.97
N SER A 1130 30.01 1.04 -3.10
CA SER A 1130 30.61 -0.28 -3.25
C SER A 1130 31.93 -0.31 -2.48
N GLY A 1131 31.86 -0.68 -1.20
CA GLY A 1131 33.02 -0.76 -0.30
C GLY A 1131 32.90 0.06 0.98
N LEU A 1132 32.06 1.10 1.01
CA LEU A 1132 31.83 1.98 2.17
C LEU A 1132 30.73 1.47 3.11
N SER A 1133 29.99 0.44 2.72
CA SER A 1133 28.89 -0.09 3.52
C SER A 1133 29.32 -0.90 4.75
N PHE A 1134 30.58 -1.37 4.78
CA PHE A 1134 31.05 -2.28 5.83
C PHE A 1134 30.92 -1.70 7.24
N PRO A 1135 31.39 -0.47 7.55
CA PRO A 1135 31.30 0.08 8.90
C PRO A 1135 29.84 0.23 9.34
N TRP A 1136 28.98 0.72 8.44
CA TRP A 1136 27.57 0.98 8.71
C TRP A 1136 26.69 -0.27 8.84
N ILE A 1137 27.02 -1.35 8.14
CA ILE A 1137 26.21 -2.60 8.12
C ILE A 1137 26.81 -3.67 9.04
N VAL A 1138 28.13 -3.87 8.98
CA VAL A 1138 28.82 -4.95 9.71
C VAL A 1138 29.24 -4.50 11.10
N CYS A 1139 29.74 -3.26 11.25
CA CYS A 1139 30.07 -2.68 12.56
C CYS A 1139 28.91 -1.84 13.12
N ARG A 1140 27.67 -2.19 12.77
CA ARG A 1140 26.47 -1.38 13.02
C ARG A 1140 26.34 -0.94 14.48
N ASP A 1141 26.43 -1.88 15.42
CA ASP A 1141 26.15 -1.62 16.83
C ASP A 1141 27.22 -0.66 17.42
N GLY A 1142 28.51 -0.88 17.10
CA GLY A 1142 29.59 0.05 17.44
C GLY A 1142 29.50 1.41 16.74
N MET A 1143 29.01 1.48 15.49
CA MET A 1143 28.76 2.76 14.82
C MET A 1143 27.60 3.52 15.45
N LEU A 1144 26.52 2.85 15.88
CA LEU A 1144 25.40 3.50 16.59
C LEU A 1144 25.88 4.08 17.91
N GLU A 1145 26.72 3.33 18.63
CA GLU A 1145 27.35 3.80 19.87
C GLU A 1145 28.23 5.04 19.63
N LEU A 1146 29.06 5.03 18.57
CA LEU A 1146 29.86 6.20 18.19
C LEU A 1146 28.98 7.42 17.86
N VAL A 1147 27.92 7.23 17.07
CA VAL A 1147 27.00 8.32 16.70
C VAL A 1147 26.32 8.89 17.95
N ALA A 1148 25.85 8.05 18.87
CA ALA A 1148 25.23 8.48 20.12
C ALA A 1148 26.19 9.28 21.02
N ARG A 1149 27.47 8.88 21.09
CA ARG A 1149 28.52 9.60 21.83
C ARG A 1149 28.80 10.98 21.24
N VAL A 1150 28.81 11.12 19.90
CA VAL A 1150 29.00 12.42 19.23
C VAL A 1150 27.77 13.33 19.41
N SER A 1151 26.55 12.78 19.32
CA SER A 1151 25.30 13.54 19.44
C SER A 1151 24.97 14.03 20.85
N GLY A 1152 25.74 13.65 21.87
CA GLY A 1152 25.55 14.16 23.24
C GLY A 1152 24.35 13.59 24.01
N LYS A 1153 23.69 12.53 23.52
CA LYS A 1153 22.67 11.77 24.29
C LYS A 1153 23.28 10.89 25.40
N SER A 1154 24.61 10.91 25.55
CA SER A 1154 25.37 10.41 26.69
C SER A 1154 26.34 11.52 27.11
N THR A 1155 26.08 12.15 28.26
CA THR A 1155 26.89 13.24 28.81
C THR A 1155 28.19 12.72 29.41
N GLN A 1156 29.27 12.68 28.64
CA GLN A 1156 30.61 12.98 29.16
C GLN A 1156 31.41 13.73 28.08
N HIS A 1157 31.75 14.99 28.36
CA HIS A 1157 32.87 15.63 27.68
C HIS A 1157 34.13 14.84 28.03
N VAL A 1158 34.61 14.02 27.11
CA VAL A 1158 35.88 13.32 27.24
C VAL A 1158 36.99 14.36 27.17
N ARG A 1159 37.58 14.70 28.31
CA ARG A 1159 38.96 15.19 28.32
C ARG A 1159 39.83 13.98 28.03
N LEU A 1160 40.60 14.04 26.94
CA LEU A 1160 41.48 12.94 26.53
C LEU A 1160 42.62 12.81 27.54
N ASP A 1161 42.81 11.59 28.05
CA ASP A 1161 43.97 11.24 28.88
C ASP A 1161 45.25 11.21 28.05
N LYS A 1162 46.37 11.40 28.74
CA LYS A 1162 47.73 11.41 28.17
C LYS A 1162 48.02 10.07 27.48
N VAL A 1163 48.41 10.10 26.21
CA VAL A 1163 48.81 8.88 25.46
C VAL A 1163 50.08 8.29 26.07
N GLU A 1164 50.06 7.00 26.43
CA GLU A 1164 51.24 6.27 26.91
C GLU A 1164 52.31 6.16 25.81
N ALA A 1165 53.58 6.21 26.21
CA ALA A 1165 54.71 6.19 25.29
C ALA A 1165 54.75 4.89 24.47
N ALA A 1166 54.75 4.97 23.14
CA ALA A 1166 54.83 3.82 22.26
C ALA A 1166 55.75 4.07 21.04
N PRO A 1167 56.50 3.05 20.56
CA PRO A 1167 57.24 3.14 19.31
C PRO A 1167 56.27 3.16 18.11
N VAL A 1168 56.16 4.31 17.44
CA VAL A 1168 55.29 4.54 16.28
C VAL A 1168 56.12 4.71 15.01
N LYS A 1169 55.75 3.98 13.95
CA LYS A 1169 56.34 4.17 12.62
C LYS A 1169 55.58 5.22 11.81
N ILE A 1170 56.23 6.36 11.57
CA ILE A 1170 55.71 7.50 10.82
C ILE A 1170 56.34 7.54 9.43
N ARG A 1171 55.57 7.23 8.40
CA ARG A 1171 55.99 7.34 7.00
C ARG A 1171 55.49 8.65 6.41
N PHE A 1172 56.31 9.34 5.63
CA PHE A 1172 55.93 10.58 4.96
C PHE A 1172 56.65 10.71 3.62
N ARG A 1173 55.97 11.29 2.63
CA ARG A 1173 56.57 11.67 1.36
C ARG A 1173 57.25 13.04 1.58
N SER A 1174 58.57 13.10 1.49
CA SER A 1174 59.31 14.38 1.50
C SER A 1174 59.06 15.11 0.18
N PHE A 1175 58.73 16.40 0.23
CA PHE A 1175 58.40 17.17 -0.99
C PHE A 1175 59.61 17.89 -1.57
N GLU A 1176 60.57 18.38 -0.76
CA GLU A 1176 61.65 19.25 -1.28
C GLU A 1176 62.99 19.21 -0.48
N MET A 1177 63.12 18.38 0.57
CA MET A 1177 64.33 18.33 1.40
C MET A 1177 65.12 17.02 1.23
N ALA A 1178 66.44 17.13 1.07
CA ALA A 1178 67.37 16.00 1.07
C ALA A 1178 67.30 15.24 2.41
N ALA A 1179 67.40 13.90 2.35
CA ALA A 1179 67.24 13.01 3.50
C ALA A 1179 68.14 13.39 4.69
N GLU A 1180 69.35 13.85 4.42
CA GLU A 1180 70.33 14.29 5.42
C GLU A 1180 69.86 15.53 6.21
N LYS A 1181 69.21 16.50 5.53
CA LYS A 1181 68.64 17.70 6.18
C LYS A 1181 67.42 17.35 7.03
N VAL A 1182 66.58 16.43 6.55
CA VAL A 1182 65.44 15.91 7.31
C VAL A 1182 65.92 15.18 8.57
N ALA A 1183 66.94 14.33 8.45
CA ALA A 1183 67.53 13.61 9.58
C ALA A 1183 68.15 14.56 10.61
N LEU A 1184 68.85 15.60 10.18
CA LEU A 1184 69.42 16.62 11.06
C LEU A 1184 68.34 17.33 11.88
N LYS A 1185 67.23 17.72 11.23
CA LYS A 1185 66.12 18.43 11.88
C LYS A 1185 65.45 17.58 12.96
N PHE A 1186 65.13 16.33 12.66
CA PHE A 1186 64.56 15.41 13.66
C PHE A 1186 65.54 15.06 14.78
N LYS A 1187 66.85 15.00 14.53
CA LYS A 1187 67.86 14.83 15.59
C LYS A 1187 68.01 16.06 16.49
N SER A 1188 67.73 17.25 15.96
CA SER A 1188 67.85 18.53 16.68
C SER A 1188 66.57 18.99 17.39
N ALA A 1189 65.47 18.25 17.22
CA ALA A 1189 64.17 18.58 17.79
C ALA A 1189 63.70 17.47 18.73
N THR A 1190 62.98 17.85 19.79
CA THR A 1190 62.30 16.91 20.70
C THR A 1190 60.78 16.88 20.47
N GLN A 1191 60.30 17.72 19.53
CA GLN A 1191 58.90 17.90 19.21
C GLN A 1191 58.70 18.07 17.70
N ALA A 1192 57.62 17.51 17.19
CA ALA A 1192 57.18 17.67 15.81
C ALA A 1192 55.67 17.89 15.77
N ALA A 1193 55.15 18.28 14.62
CA ALA A 1193 53.74 18.55 14.43
C ALA A 1193 53.21 17.96 13.12
N VAL A 1194 51.93 17.66 13.08
CA VAL A 1194 51.21 17.32 11.83
C VAL A 1194 50.09 18.32 11.66
N TRP A 1195 50.13 19.11 10.59
CA TRP A 1195 49.08 20.09 10.29
C TRP A 1195 48.37 19.68 9.02
N TYR A 1196 47.05 19.62 9.09
CA TYR A 1196 46.18 19.39 7.96
C TYR A 1196 45.81 20.74 7.35
N HIS A 1197 46.11 20.91 6.07
CA HIS A 1197 45.61 22.04 5.29
C HIS A 1197 45.55 21.69 3.81
N VAL A 1198 44.86 22.52 3.02
CA VAL A 1198 44.80 22.36 1.56
C VAL A 1198 46.17 22.64 0.97
N ASP A 1199 46.64 21.72 0.13
CA ASP A 1199 47.82 21.90 -0.70
C ASP A 1199 47.49 22.84 -1.86
N GLU A 1200 48.19 23.97 -1.93
CA GLU A 1200 47.88 25.04 -2.90
C GLU A 1200 48.07 24.61 -4.37
N MET A 1201 48.88 23.57 -4.64
CA MET A 1201 49.12 23.10 -6.00
C MET A 1201 48.12 22.03 -6.46
N THR A 1202 47.67 21.17 -5.56
CA THR A 1202 46.79 20.03 -5.91
C THR A 1202 45.35 20.22 -5.46
N GLY A 1203 45.06 21.22 -4.63
CA GLY A 1203 43.73 21.45 -4.04
C GLY A 1203 43.30 20.38 -3.03
N ASN A 1204 44.16 19.43 -2.69
CA ASN A 1204 43.86 18.33 -1.79
C ASN A 1204 44.16 18.72 -0.34
N TYR A 1205 43.30 18.31 0.60
CA TYR A 1205 43.56 18.45 2.03
C TYR A 1205 44.55 17.37 2.49
N LEU A 1206 45.74 17.76 2.95
CA LEU A 1206 46.86 16.84 3.20
C LEU A 1206 47.48 17.02 4.61
N PRO A 1207 47.91 15.93 5.27
CA PRO A 1207 48.58 15.97 6.57
C PRO A 1207 50.08 16.30 6.43
N PHE A 1208 50.44 17.57 6.55
CA PHE A 1208 51.83 18.01 6.46
C PHE A 1208 52.57 17.83 7.78
N VAL A 1209 53.75 17.21 7.73
CA VAL A 1209 54.63 17.01 8.88
C VAL A 1209 55.56 18.20 9.01
N TYR A 1210 55.59 18.81 10.19
CA TYR A 1210 56.44 19.94 10.55
C TYR A 1210 57.42 19.58 11.67
N VAL A 1211 58.64 20.07 11.58
CA VAL A 1211 59.65 19.97 12.64
C VAL A 1211 60.32 21.33 12.79
N GLY A 1212 60.27 21.92 13.99
CA GLY A 1212 60.85 23.25 14.22
C GLY A 1212 60.30 24.34 13.29
N LYS A 1213 58.99 24.31 13.00
CA LYS A 1213 58.25 25.20 12.07
C LYS A 1213 58.55 25.02 10.57
N GLU A 1214 59.41 24.08 10.18
CA GLU A 1214 59.66 23.77 8.76
C GLU A 1214 58.85 22.57 8.29
N ARG A 1215 58.27 22.66 7.08
CA ARG A 1215 57.49 21.60 6.44
C ARG A 1215 58.43 20.54 5.87
N ILE A 1216 58.39 19.35 6.45
CA ILE A 1216 59.27 18.23 6.10
C ILE A 1216 58.67 17.35 4.99
N GLY A 1217 57.35 17.20 4.98
CA GLY A 1217 56.67 16.44 3.93
C GLY A 1217 55.20 16.20 4.25
N THR A 1218 54.56 15.29 3.52
CA THR A 1218 53.17 14.86 3.79
C THR A 1218 53.18 13.44 4.32
N LEU A 1219 52.51 13.24 5.44
CA LEU A 1219 52.32 11.94 6.06
C LEU A 1219 51.57 11.01 5.10
N VAL A 1220 52.05 9.77 4.91
CA VAL A 1220 51.30 8.80 4.10
C VAL A 1220 50.18 8.17 4.93
N GLU A 1221 49.10 7.76 4.24
CA GLU A 1221 47.83 7.30 4.83
C GLU A 1221 47.98 6.23 5.93
N GLU A 1222 48.96 5.32 5.78
CA GLU A 1222 49.24 4.25 6.74
C GLU A 1222 49.70 4.75 8.12
N SER A 1223 50.27 5.97 8.18
CA SER A 1223 50.78 6.57 9.42
C SER A 1223 49.89 7.68 9.97
N ALA A 1224 48.84 8.06 9.25
CA ALA A 1224 47.94 9.16 9.60
C ALA A 1224 46.86 8.79 10.63
N TYR A 1225 46.83 7.55 11.15
CA TYR A 1225 45.84 7.12 12.16
C TYR A 1225 46.07 7.76 13.54
N TYR A 1226 47.33 8.04 13.88
CA TYR A 1226 47.74 8.66 15.17
C TYR A 1226 47.48 10.17 15.25
N PHE A 1227 47.30 10.79 14.08
CA PHE A 1227 47.12 12.23 13.92
C PHE A 1227 45.72 12.49 13.36
N THR A 1228 44.69 11.94 14.02
CA THR A 1228 43.29 12.08 13.62
C THR A 1228 42.46 12.85 14.64
N GLY A 1229 41.48 13.62 14.17
CA GLY A 1229 40.52 14.33 15.02
C GLY A 1229 40.85 15.78 15.39
N SER A 1230 41.73 16.45 14.65
CA SER A 1230 42.07 17.88 14.81
C SER A 1230 42.83 18.37 13.56
N GLU A 1231 42.89 19.69 13.33
CA GLU A 1231 43.63 20.25 12.18
C GLU A 1231 45.13 20.29 12.44
N LYS A 1232 45.56 20.26 13.71
CA LYS A 1232 46.96 20.42 14.10
C LYS A 1232 47.29 19.50 15.27
N PHE A 1233 48.32 18.69 15.11
CA PHE A 1233 48.84 17.85 16.18
C PHE A 1233 50.24 18.34 16.50
N ALA A 1234 50.57 18.45 17.79
CA ALA A 1234 51.96 18.50 18.24
C ALA A 1234 52.25 17.21 19.00
N PHE A 1235 53.45 16.68 18.88
CA PHE A 1235 53.84 15.49 19.61
C PHE A 1235 55.30 15.58 20.03
N GLN A 1236 55.60 15.09 21.23
CA GLN A 1236 56.97 14.94 21.69
C GLN A 1236 57.48 13.56 21.29
N PHE A 1237 58.79 13.41 21.12
CA PHE A 1237 59.39 12.11 20.83
C PHE A 1237 60.76 11.96 21.53
N GLU A 1238 61.04 10.74 22.02
CA GLU A 1238 62.30 10.45 22.73
C GLU A 1238 63.44 10.09 21.77
N SER A 1239 63.12 9.30 20.75
CA SER A 1239 64.06 8.88 19.72
C SER A 1239 63.35 8.91 18.37
N PHE A 1240 64.11 9.26 17.32
CA PHE A 1240 63.61 9.34 15.95
C PHE A 1240 64.66 8.79 14.99
N GLU A 1241 64.34 7.68 14.32
CA GLU A 1241 65.19 7.03 13.33
C GLU A 1241 64.61 7.21 11.93
N LEU A 1242 65.31 7.97 11.09
CA LEU A 1242 64.96 8.15 9.69
C LEU A 1242 65.51 6.99 8.85
N SER A 1243 64.70 6.45 7.93
CA SER A 1243 65.17 5.44 6.98
C SER A 1243 66.26 6.01 6.06
N SER A 1244 67.08 5.12 5.50
CA SER A 1244 68.15 5.46 4.54
C SER A 1244 67.68 6.25 3.32
N THR A 1245 66.38 6.20 2.99
CA THR A 1245 65.78 6.94 1.87
C THR A 1245 65.24 8.32 2.26
N GLY A 1246 65.16 8.65 3.54
CA GLY A 1246 64.58 9.89 4.05
C GLY A 1246 63.05 10.01 3.93
N LYS A 1247 62.37 8.94 3.47
CA LYS A 1247 60.91 8.91 3.20
C LYS A 1247 60.08 8.18 4.27
N SER A 1248 60.72 7.77 5.36
CA SER A 1248 60.03 7.16 6.49
C SER A 1248 60.86 7.27 7.73
N ALA A 1249 60.20 7.26 8.89
CA ALA A 1249 60.80 7.32 10.19
C ALA A 1249 60.12 6.40 11.20
N SER A 1250 60.85 6.05 12.24
CA SER A 1250 60.33 5.40 13.45
C SER A 1250 60.61 6.31 14.64
N ALA A 1251 59.61 6.54 15.49
CA ALA A 1251 59.74 7.44 16.63
C ALA A 1251 59.04 6.88 17.88
N ILE A 1252 59.66 7.01 19.06
CA ILE A 1252 58.95 6.76 20.32
C ILE A 1252 58.21 8.03 20.69
N LEU A 1253 56.88 8.04 20.52
CA LEU A 1253 56.05 9.21 20.74
C LEU A 1253 55.65 9.33 22.20
N ASN A 1254 55.84 10.52 22.76
CA ASN A 1254 55.36 10.91 24.08
C ASN A 1254 54.41 12.10 23.91
N ASN A 1255 53.26 12.07 24.58
CA ASN A 1255 52.39 13.25 24.71
C ASN A 1255 51.99 13.88 23.36
N ILE A 1256 51.03 13.28 22.65
CA ILE A 1256 50.40 13.87 21.46
C ILE A 1256 49.33 14.86 21.92
N GLU A 1257 49.51 16.14 21.60
CA GLU A 1257 48.58 17.23 21.83
C GLU A 1257 47.82 17.55 20.54
N ARG A 1258 46.50 17.65 20.62
CA ARG A 1258 45.59 17.96 19.51
C ARG A 1258 45.15 19.42 19.63
N PHE A 1259 45.18 20.18 18.54
CA PHE A 1259 44.89 21.62 18.48
C PHE A 1259 43.79 21.97 17.48
#